data_AF-A0A956HK72-F1
#
_entry.id   AF-A0A956HK72-F1
#
_cell.length_a   1.000
_cell.length_b   1.000
_cell.length_c   1.000
_cell.angle_alpha   90.00
_cell.angle_beta   90.00
_cell.angle_gamma   90.00
#
_symmetry.space_group_name_H-M   'P 1'
#
loop_
_entity.id
_entity.type
_entity.pdbx_description
1 polymer ?
#
loop_
_entity_poly.entity_id
_entity_poly.type
_entity_poly.pdbx_seq_one_letter_code
_entity_poly.pdbx_strand_id
1 'polypeptide(L)'
;GRAIAPEDVAGAWEQIVDFDGEVNYPRDAMNAVQPVLDNLKAGPSKGGNQYIDVDAALGHRYPVSKTSYDQRDLALYALAVGAAQDPLDAQDLKLVYELHSDGFRGLPTFGVIPVINAIIEHAKRGELGPGLNFGAERILHGEQRLEVRHPLPPKATLTHKLRIRDIWDKGKHALVVFEGESVDETGAPIFVNEFTLLIRGAGGWGGERGPSTERNTPPAREPDAVTEQTLAPNQAILYRLTGDLNPLHIDPAFAKAFGFDRPILHGLCTFGHVGRHVINAFAGGDPRLMRSIDARFADSVFPGETLVTEMWRESDTRVIVRAKVKERDSVVISNAAVELHTEVPKRIEAPKKAPAAAAPAKATVISADVFTAMGGFIAQSAGLVEKIGKVFQFRLTGPDSVWTVDLKQGAGAVTAGDSPKPDCTLELADSDFLAMTRGEADPQKLYFGGKLKISGDIMASQKLTFLGKLDPAQVSAAANARAGGGAAAPEAAPAAPAGSPSGDVFIAIRDHVERHPELAEKIGKVFQFKLVAPDSVWTINLKAAPGSVDEGESTKPDCTLELSDADFVAMTRGEADAQKLYFSGKLKIAGDIMASQKLKFLQDIDPAKAKEAVERARAGCAANEVQAPAAQAKPAAPSGPGFADVMKALEEKLAESPGLAAEVGALLVMREAGGDAWTVDLREGAAARVTAGATDGAAATFTLDAGALAALARGEQTARQLFQRGTLQVAGDVLLGHRLDMLFAGLA
;
A
#
# COMPACT_ATOMS: atom_id res chain seq x y z
N GLY A 1 36.04 -5.17 -1.76
CA GLY A 1 35.52 -3.79 -1.82
C GLY A 1 36.09 -3.14 -3.06
N ARG A 2 35.35 -2.21 -3.67
CA ARG A 2 35.81 -1.43 -4.83
C ARG A 2 37.08 -0.65 -4.45
N ALA A 3 38.06 -0.60 -5.35
CA ALA A 3 39.16 0.33 -5.22
C ALA A 3 38.63 1.76 -5.46
N ILE A 4 38.86 2.67 -4.53
CA ILE A 4 38.41 4.06 -4.67
C ILE A 4 39.42 4.79 -5.57
N ALA A 5 38.97 5.22 -6.74
CA ALA A 5 39.77 6.03 -7.65
C ALA A 5 39.58 7.54 -7.36
N PRO A 6 40.54 8.41 -7.70
CA PRO A 6 40.35 9.87 -7.57
C PRO A 6 39.09 10.38 -8.28
N GLU A 7 38.73 9.78 -9.41
CA GLU A 7 37.53 10.12 -10.18
C GLU A 7 36.23 9.79 -9.44
N ASP A 8 36.24 8.74 -8.60
CA ASP A 8 35.10 8.38 -7.76
C ASP A 8 34.87 9.45 -6.69
N VAL A 9 35.95 9.95 -6.09
CA VAL A 9 35.92 11.04 -5.10
C VAL A 9 35.49 12.34 -5.77
N ALA A 10 36.00 12.65 -6.96
CA ALA A 10 35.61 13.83 -7.73
C ALA A 10 34.13 13.80 -8.12
N GLY A 11 33.62 12.64 -8.56
CA GLY A 11 32.21 12.47 -8.93
C GLY A 11 31.24 12.53 -7.74
N ALA A 12 31.69 12.13 -6.56
CA ALA A 12 30.92 12.23 -5.31
C ALA A 12 31.19 13.51 -4.52
N TRP A 13 32.03 14.43 -5.04
CA TRP A 13 32.55 15.55 -4.25
C TRP A 13 31.44 16.42 -3.66
N GLU A 14 30.41 16.75 -4.46
CA GLU A 14 29.26 17.53 -4.01
C GLU A 14 28.53 16.89 -2.81
N GLN A 15 28.45 15.55 -2.75
CA GLN A 15 27.88 14.84 -1.60
C GLN A 15 28.86 14.79 -0.42
N ILE A 16 30.15 14.62 -0.67
CA ILE A 16 31.19 14.57 0.37
C ILE A 16 31.28 15.90 1.12
N VAL A 17 31.08 17.01 0.40
CA VAL A 17 31.12 18.36 0.97
C VAL A 17 29.72 18.94 1.23
N ASP A 18 28.67 18.13 1.18
CA ASP A 18 27.32 18.56 1.52
C ASP A 18 27.19 18.76 3.04
N PHE A 19 27.02 20.02 3.43
CA PHE A 19 26.75 20.42 4.81
C PHE A 19 25.30 20.93 5.00
N ASP A 20 24.48 20.87 3.95
CA ASP A 20 23.07 21.28 3.98
C ASP A 20 22.14 20.09 4.33
N GLY A 21 22.64 18.85 4.21
CA GLY A 21 21.96 17.60 4.60
C GLY A 21 22.06 17.18 6.08
N GLU A 22 22.00 15.87 6.37
CA GLU A 22 22.15 15.33 7.74
C GLU A 22 23.60 15.48 8.24
N VAL A 23 23.90 16.60 8.91
CA VAL A 23 25.22 16.85 9.53
C VAL A 23 25.30 16.20 10.91
N ASN A 24 26.24 15.26 11.08
CA ASN A 24 26.50 14.62 12.36
C ASN A 24 27.41 15.46 13.27
N TYR A 25 27.05 15.57 14.55
CA TYR A 25 27.82 16.29 15.58
C TYR A 25 28.37 15.31 16.63
N PRO A 26 29.49 14.62 16.36
CA PRO A 26 30.04 13.64 17.30
C PRO A 26 30.51 14.33 18.59
N ARG A 27 30.12 13.78 19.74
CA ARG A 27 30.41 14.36 21.07
C ARG A 27 31.81 14.07 21.59
N ASP A 28 32.49 13.09 21.00
CA ASP A 28 33.85 12.67 21.34
C ASP A 28 34.49 11.92 20.16
N ALA A 29 35.78 11.60 20.30
CA ALA A 29 36.56 10.94 19.26
C ALA A 29 36.05 9.53 18.90
N MET A 30 35.47 8.80 19.86
CA MET A 30 34.93 7.46 19.58
C MET A 30 33.66 7.55 18.75
N ASN A 31 32.79 8.50 19.06
CA ASN A 31 31.59 8.79 18.29
C ASN A 31 31.91 9.29 16.87
N ALA A 32 33.00 10.04 16.67
CA ALA A 32 33.45 10.48 15.35
C ALA A 32 33.94 9.33 14.46
N VAL A 33 34.50 8.28 15.06
CA VAL A 33 35.04 7.11 14.34
C VAL A 33 34.00 5.99 14.19
N GLN A 34 32.90 6.03 14.94
CA GLN A 34 31.86 5.00 14.91
C GLN A 34 31.29 4.73 13.50
N PRO A 35 30.97 5.74 12.66
CA PRO A 35 30.50 5.48 11.28
C PRO A 35 31.54 4.74 10.42
N VAL A 36 32.83 5.00 10.64
CA VAL A 36 33.93 4.30 9.95
C VAL A 36 33.98 2.83 10.41
N LEU A 37 33.82 2.58 11.70
CA LEU A 37 33.77 1.21 12.24
C LEU A 37 32.54 0.44 11.75
N ASP A 38 31.40 1.10 11.63
CA ASP A 38 30.17 0.48 11.12
C ASP A 38 30.30 0.14 9.63
N ASN A 39 30.92 1.02 8.84
CA ASN A 39 31.28 0.72 7.45
C ASN A 39 32.28 -0.44 7.32
N LEU A 40 33.26 -0.54 8.23
CA LEU A 40 34.20 -1.67 8.25
C LEU A 40 33.50 -2.99 8.64
N LYS A 41 32.56 -2.95 9.60
CA LYS A 41 31.77 -4.11 10.03
C LYS A 41 30.78 -4.57 8.97
N ALA A 42 30.23 -3.65 8.16
CA ALA A 42 29.35 -3.97 7.04
C ALA A 42 30.05 -4.85 5.97
N GLY A 43 31.38 -4.89 5.99
CA GLY A 43 32.20 -5.71 5.11
C GLY A 43 32.48 -5.03 3.78
N PRO A 44 33.10 -5.74 2.83
CA PRO A 44 33.40 -5.19 1.52
C PRO A 44 32.10 -4.89 0.77
N SER A 45 31.98 -3.66 0.23
CA SER A 45 30.89 -3.27 -0.67
C SER A 45 30.67 -4.31 -1.77
N LYS A 46 29.40 -4.63 -2.02
CA LYS A 46 28.93 -5.52 -3.10
C LYS A 46 29.00 -4.86 -4.48
N GLY A 47 29.28 -3.56 -4.52
CA GLY A 47 29.55 -2.80 -5.73
C GLY A 47 28.42 -1.83 -6.08
N GLY A 48 28.47 -1.33 -7.31
CA GLY A 48 27.55 -0.32 -7.79
C GLY A 48 28.23 0.92 -8.34
N ASN A 49 27.41 1.85 -8.80
CA ASN A 49 27.78 3.13 -9.40
C ASN A 49 26.64 4.15 -9.19
N GLN A 50 26.68 5.29 -9.87
CA GLN A 50 25.66 6.33 -9.75
C GLN A 50 24.23 5.87 -10.08
N TYR A 51 24.07 4.77 -10.81
CA TYR A 51 22.77 4.23 -11.20
C TYR A 51 22.27 3.14 -10.27
N ILE A 52 23.17 2.36 -9.68
CA ILE A 52 22.81 1.21 -8.84
C ILE A 52 23.75 1.16 -7.66
N ASP A 53 23.22 1.33 -6.45
CA ASP A 53 23.89 0.94 -5.21
C ASP A 53 23.47 -0.49 -4.86
N VAL A 54 24.38 -1.45 -5.04
CA VAL A 54 24.10 -2.88 -4.84
C VAL A 54 23.91 -3.19 -3.35
N ASP A 55 24.63 -2.48 -2.47
CA ASP A 55 24.56 -2.69 -1.03
C ASP A 55 23.20 -2.26 -0.48
N ALA A 56 22.65 -1.16 -1.00
CA ALA A 56 21.32 -0.68 -0.65
C ALA A 56 20.18 -1.52 -1.29
N ALA A 57 20.33 -1.88 -2.57
CA ALA A 57 19.24 -2.50 -3.34
C ALA A 57 19.11 -4.01 -3.12
N LEU A 58 20.22 -4.75 -3.02
CA LEU A 58 20.19 -6.21 -3.03
C LEU A 58 19.45 -6.77 -1.81
N GLY A 59 18.42 -7.58 -2.05
CA GLY A 59 17.59 -8.17 -1.00
C GLY A 59 16.45 -7.27 -0.51
N HIS A 60 16.35 -6.03 -1.02
CA HIS A 60 15.25 -5.12 -0.68
C HIS A 60 13.89 -5.77 -0.94
N ARG A 61 12.97 -5.61 0.01
CA ARG A 61 11.59 -6.09 -0.07
C ARG A 61 10.65 -4.91 -0.23
N TYR A 62 9.79 -4.98 -1.22
CA TYR A 62 8.78 -3.96 -1.46
C TYR A 62 7.65 -4.09 -0.44
N PRO A 63 6.92 -2.99 -0.17
CA PRO A 63 5.66 -3.07 0.57
C PRO A 63 4.72 -4.09 -0.08
N VAL A 64 3.97 -4.81 0.75
CA VAL A 64 3.00 -5.79 0.25
C VAL A 64 1.93 -5.07 -0.56
N SER A 65 1.73 -5.51 -1.80
CA SER A 65 0.73 -4.98 -2.71
C SER A 65 -0.37 -6.01 -2.98
N LYS A 66 -1.54 -5.52 -3.39
CA LYS A 66 -2.69 -6.36 -3.73
C LYS A 66 -3.19 -6.02 -5.12
N THR A 67 -3.62 -7.04 -5.84
CA THR A 67 -4.38 -6.91 -7.08
C THR A 67 -5.60 -7.82 -7.03
N SER A 68 -6.51 -7.65 -7.96
CA SER A 68 -7.63 -8.58 -8.15
C SER A 68 -7.91 -8.73 -9.63
N TYR A 69 -8.47 -9.88 -9.99
CA TYR A 69 -8.91 -10.14 -11.36
C TYR A 69 -10.20 -10.95 -11.33
N ASP A 70 -10.94 -10.89 -12.44
CA ASP A 70 -12.09 -11.74 -12.70
C ASP A 70 -12.02 -12.40 -14.09
N GLN A 71 -13.13 -13.03 -14.51
CA GLN A 71 -13.22 -13.76 -15.78
C GLN A 71 -13.05 -12.83 -16.99
N ARG A 72 -13.45 -11.56 -16.87
CA ARG A 72 -13.30 -10.57 -17.93
C ARG A 72 -11.82 -10.27 -18.15
N ASP A 73 -11.04 -10.11 -17.09
CA ASP A 73 -9.60 -9.88 -17.19
C ASP A 73 -8.88 -11.08 -17.83
N LEU A 74 -9.27 -12.29 -17.42
CA LEU A 74 -8.73 -13.53 -17.98
C LEU A 74 -9.08 -13.70 -19.48
N ALA A 75 -10.32 -13.42 -19.86
CA ALA A 75 -10.77 -13.47 -21.26
C ALA A 75 -10.10 -12.39 -22.12
N LEU A 76 -9.99 -11.16 -21.59
CA LEU A 76 -9.29 -10.06 -22.26
C LEU A 76 -7.82 -10.43 -22.50
N TYR A 77 -7.14 -11.01 -21.50
CA TYR A 77 -5.78 -11.49 -21.67
C TYR A 77 -5.68 -12.60 -22.71
N ALA A 78 -6.59 -13.58 -22.70
CA ALA A 78 -6.59 -14.66 -23.68
C ALA A 78 -6.71 -14.14 -25.13
N LEU A 79 -7.65 -13.22 -25.38
CA LEU A 79 -7.79 -12.53 -26.67
C LEU A 79 -6.52 -11.74 -27.02
N ALA A 80 -5.98 -11.00 -26.04
CA ALA A 80 -4.78 -10.17 -26.19
C ALA A 80 -3.51 -10.96 -26.51
N VAL A 81 -3.45 -12.25 -26.20
CA VAL A 81 -2.34 -13.12 -26.61
C VAL A 81 -2.72 -14.01 -27.79
N GLY A 82 -3.84 -13.75 -28.47
CA GLY A 82 -4.22 -14.33 -29.76
C GLY A 82 -5.17 -15.53 -29.73
N ALA A 83 -5.88 -15.76 -28.62
CA ALA A 83 -6.86 -16.85 -28.53
C ALA A 83 -8.14 -16.44 -29.26
N ALA A 84 -8.89 -17.42 -29.74
CA ALA A 84 -10.19 -17.26 -30.40
C ALA A 84 -10.13 -16.33 -31.62
N GLN A 85 -9.01 -16.36 -32.37
CA GLN A 85 -8.93 -15.70 -33.68
C GLN A 85 -9.96 -16.27 -34.65
N ASP A 86 -10.18 -17.59 -34.60
CA ASP A 86 -11.38 -18.22 -35.15
C ASP A 86 -12.47 -18.26 -34.05
N PRO A 87 -13.57 -17.49 -34.19
CA PRO A 87 -14.65 -17.48 -33.21
C PRO A 87 -15.42 -18.81 -33.15
N LEU A 88 -15.13 -19.78 -34.03
CA LEU A 88 -15.72 -21.10 -34.06
C LEU A 88 -14.83 -22.18 -33.42
N ASP A 89 -13.60 -21.85 -33.02
CA ASP A 89 -12.71 -22.80 -32.37
C ASP A 89 -13.15 -23.08 -30.92
N ALA A 90 -13.81 -24.23 -30.74
CA ALA A 90 -14.26 -24.70 -29.44
C ALA A 90 -13.13 -24.83 -28.41
N GLN A 91 -11.88 -25.10 -28.84
CA GLN A 91 -10.76 -25.20 -27.90
C GLN A 91 -10.41 -23.84 -27.30
N ASP A 92 -10.45 -22.77 -28.08
CA ASP A 92 -10.13 -21.42 -27.63
C ASP A 92 -11.34 -20.72 -26.98
N LEU A 93 -12.57 -21.07 -27.38
CA LEU A 93 -13.78 -20.49 -26.78
C LEU A 93 -13.87 -20.71 -25.27
N LYS A 94 -13.32 -21.80 -24.73
CA LYS A 94 -13.25 -22.02 -23.26
C LYS A 94 -12.38 -20.99 -22.51
N LEU A 95 -11.54 -20.24 -23.22
CA LEU A 95 -10.67 -19.20 -22.66
C LEU A 95 -11.35 -17.82 -22.64
N VAL A 96 -12.43 -17.64 -23.41
CA VAL A 96 -13.06 -16.33 -23.65
C VAL A 96 -14.56 -16.31 -23.37
N TYR A 97 -15.20 -17.47 -23.21
CA TYR A 97 -16.62 -17.60 -22.90
C TYR A 97 -16.83 -18.16 -21.49
N GLU A 98 -17.33 -17.31 -20.60
CA GLU A 98 -17.51 -17.58 -19.18
C GLU A 98 -18.54 -18.68 -18.87
N LEU A 99 -19.46 -18.98 -19.80
CA LEU A 99 -20.48 -20.03 -19.70
C LEU A 99 -20.18 -21.26 -20.57
N HIS A 100 -18.94 -21.43 -21.04
CA HIS A 100 -18.56 -22.60 -21.85
C HIS A 100 -18.91 -23.92 -21.13
N SER A 101 -19.45 -24.90 -21.87
CA SER A 101 -19.96 -26.16 -21.31
C SER A 101 -18.91 -26.98 -20.55
N ASP A 102 -17.65 -26.93 -21.01
CA ASP A 102 -16.52 -27.62 -20.37
C ASP A 102 -15.86 -26.79 -19.25
N GLY A 103 -16.46 -25.64 -18.93
CA GLY A 103 -16.00 -24.67 -17.93
C GLY A 103 -14.96 -23.69 -18.47
N PHE A 104 -15.06 -22.44 -18.03
CA PHE A 104 -14.11 -21.38 -18.31
C PHE A 104 -12.71 -21.67 -17.74
N ARG A 105 -11.65 -21.31 -18.48
CA ARG A 105 -10.26 -21.50 -18.09
C ARG A 105 -9.43 -20.25 -18.36
N GLY A 106 -8.60 -19.83 -17.39
CA GLY A 106 -7.59 -18.80 -17.61
C GLY A 106 -6.32 -19.38 -18.24
N LEU A 107 -5.68 -18.64 -19.14
CA LEU A 107 -4.33 -18.97 -19.61
C LEU A 107 -3.32 -18.76 -18.48
N PRO A 108 -2.39 -19.69 -18.23
CA PRO A 108 -1.57 -19.61 -17.03
C PRO A 108 -0.51 -18.51 -17.12
N THR A 109 -0.09 -18.14 -18.33
CA THR A 109 0.77 -16.97 -18.59
C THR A 109 0.17 -15.65 -18.14
N PHE A 110 -1.14 -15.59 -17.86
CA PHE A 110 -1.75 -14.44 -17.18
C PHE A 110 -1.08 -14.15 -15.82
N GLY A 111 -0.48 -15.15 -15.17
CA GLY A 111 0.19 -15.01 -13.88
C GLY A 111 1.32 -13.97 -13.82
N VAL A 112 1.80 -13.48 -14.97
CA VAL A 112 2.74 -12.35 -15.03
C VAL A 112 2.04 -11.00 -14.82
N ILE A 113 0.79 -10.86 -15.27
CA ILE A 113 0.07 -9.59 -15.32
C ILE A 113 -0.14 -8.98 -13.93
N PRO A 114 -0.68 -9.72 -12.92
CA PRO A 114 -0.86 -9.15 -11.59
C PRO A 114 0.43 -8.64 -10.94
N VAL A 115 1.54 -9.37 -11.15
CA VAL A 115 2.85 -9.03 -10.60
C VAL A 115 3.42 -7.78 -11.27
N ILE A 116 3.37 -7.73 -12.61
CA ILE A 116 3.80 -6.55 -13.38
C ILE A 116 2.99 -5.30 -12.98
N ASN A 117 1.67 -5.43 -12.82
CA ASN A 117 0.82 -4.33 -12.38
C ASN A 117 1.20 -3.85 -10.97
N ALA A 118 1.49 -4.76 -10.04
CA ALA A 118 1.98 -4.40 -8.72
C ALA A 118 3.29 -3.60 -8.78
N ILE A 119 4.25 -4.01 -9.62
CA ILE A 119 5.54 -3.31 -9.79
C ILE A 119 5.34 -1.94 -10.40
N ILE A 120 4.50 -1.82 -11.43
CA ILE A 120 4.18 -0.54 -12.05
C ILE A 120 3.56 0.41 -11.03
N GLU A 121 2.67 -0.07 -10.16
CA GLU A 121 2.08 0.74 -9.10
C GLU A 121 3.11 1.21 -8.06
N HIS A 122 4.06 0.35 -7.66
CA HIS A 122 5.20 0.78 -6.83
C HIS A 122 6.03 1.87 -7.53
N ALA A 123 6.36 1.66 -8.81
CA ALA A 123 7.13 2.63 -9.59
C ALA A 123 6.42 3.99 -9.71
N LYS A 124 5.10 4.02 -9.94
CA LYS A 124 4.30 5.26 -9.99
C LYS A 124 4.31 6.04 -8.68
N ARG A 125 4.45 5.34 -7.54
CA ARG A 125 4.58 5.93 -6.20
C ARG A 125 6.00 6.39 -5.88
N GLY A 126 6.96 6.17 -6.79
CA GLY A 126 8.38 6.46 -6.54
C GLY A 126 9.07 5.38 -5.70
N GLU A 127 8.43 4.23 -5.50
CA GLU A 127 8.94 3.12 -4.69
C GLU A 127 9.78 2.17 -5.57
N LEU A 128 10.79 2.66 -6.27
CA LEU A 128 11.65 1.83 -7.13
C LEU A 128 12.56 0.88 -6.33
N GLY A 129 12.77 1.16 -5.04
CA GLY A 129 13.71 0.47 -4.16
C GLY A 129 14.96 1.32 -3.92
N PRO A 130 15.56 1.26 -2.72
CA PRO A 130 16.74 2.03 -2.36
C PRO A 130 17.90 1.66 -3.29
N GLY A 131 18.69 2.67 -3.66
CA GLY A 131 19.88 2.48 -4.50
C GLY A 131 19.61 2.31 -6.00
N LEU A 132 18.36 2.22 -6.47
CA LEU A 132 18.04 2.14 -7.90
C LEU A 132 17.77 3.54 -8.48
N ASN A 133 18.79 4.10 -9.14
CA ASN A 133 18.84 5.48 -9.63
C ASN A 133 18.99 5.54 -11.17
N PHE A 134 18.10 4.89 -11.91
CA PHE A 134 18.09 4.94 -13.37
C PHE A 134 16.69 5.25 -13.90
N GLY A 135 16.63 5.97 -15.03
CA GLY A 135 15.38 6.24 -15.71
C GLY A 135 14.85 5.03 -16.48
N ALA A 136 13.54 5.03 -16.72
CA ALA A 136 12.85 3.96 -17.45
C ALA A 136 13.41 3.75 -18.86
N GLU A 137 14.05 4.77 -19.45
CA GLU A 137 14.65 4.69 -20.78
C GLU A 137 15.82 3.70 -20.89
N ARG A 138 16.41 3.32 -19.75
CA ARG A 138 17.51 2.35 -19.69
C ARG A 138 17.04 0.92 -19.52
N ILE A 139 15.76 0.71 -19.20
CA ILE A 139 15.22 -0.59 -18.82
C ILE A 139 14.82 -1.37 -20.07
N LEU A 140 15.32 -2.60 -20.18
CA LEU A 140 14.79 -3.62 -21.07
C LEU A 140 14.39 -4.84 -20.25
N HIS A 141 13.22 -5.41 -20.54
CA HIS A 141 12.82 -6.68 -19.97
C HIS A 141 13.59 -7.79 -20.68
N GLY A 142 14.55 -8.43 -19.99
CA GLY A 142 15.47 -9.39 -20.60
C GLY A 142 15.02 -10.85 -20.49
N GLU A 143 14.60 -11.28 -19.30
CA GLU A 143 14.16 -12.66 -19.05
C GLU A 143 12.92 -12.67 -18.17
N GLN A 144 12.03 -13.64 -18.40
CA GLN A 144 10.84 -13.89 -17.61
C GLN A 144 10.74 -15.38 -17.30
N ARG A 145 10.53 -15.70 -16.03
CA ARG A 145 10.09 -17.01 -15.57
C ARG A 145 8.79 -16.87 -14.80
N LEU A 146 7.88 -17.78 -15.06
CA LEU A 146 6.62 -17.93 -14.35
C LEU A 146 6.45 -19.39 -13.97
N GLU A 147 6.07 -19.64 -12.72
CA GLU A 147 5.55 -20.90 -12.23
C GLU A 147 4.12 -20.70 -11.72
N VAL A 148 3.22 -21.58 -12.13
CA VAL A 148 1.81 -21.62 -11.76
C VAL A 148 1.58 -22.89 -10.96
N ARG A 149 1.28 -22.75 -9.65
CA ARG A 149 1.25 -23.89 -8.74
C ARG A 149 -0.03 -24.72 -8.80
N HIS A 150 -1.12 -24.11 -9.25
CA HIS A 150 -2.41 -24.76 -9.43
C HIS A 150 -3.26 -23.97 -10.43
N PRO A 151 -4.35 -24.57 -10.96
CA PRO A 151 -5.20 -23.91 -11.94
C PRO A 151 -5.72 -22.57 -11.43
N LEU A 152 -5.81 -21.59 -12.35
CA LEU A 152 -6.31 -20.26 -12.02
C LEU A 152 -7.79 -20.35 -11.66
N PRO A 153 -8.23 -19.84 -10.50
CA PRO A 153 -9.65 -19.62 -10.25
C PRO A 153 -10.18 -18.56 -11.24
N PRO A 154 -11.49 -18.56 -11.54
CA PRO A 154 -12.10 -17.58 -12.44
C PRO A 154 -12.05 -16.14 -11.91
N LYS A 155 -11.77 -15.96 -10.62
CA LYS A 155 -11.52 -14.69 -9.95
C LYS A 155 -10.65 -14.93 -8.72
N ALA A 156 -9.80 -13.97 -8.37
CA ALA A 156 -9.08 -13.99 -7.09
C ALA A 156 -8.65 -12.59 -6.68
N THR A 157 -8.40 -12.42 -5.39
CA THR A 157 -7.64 -11.29 -4.85
C THR A 157 -6.27 -11.80 -4.47
N LEU A 158 -5.24 -11.21 -5.07
CA LEU A 158 -3.87 -11.63 -4.88
C LEU A 158 -3.13 -10.67 -3.96
N THR A 159 -2.28 -11.23 -3.11
CA THR A 159 -1.31 -10.50 -2.31
C THR A 159 0.09 -10.83 -2.83
N HIS A 160 0.87 -9.81 -3.18
CA HIS A 160 2.19 -9.95 -3.78
C HIS A 160 3.29 -9.63 -2.78
N LYS A 161 4.30 -10.49 -2.74
CA LYS A 161 5.55 -10.28 -1.98
C LYS A 161 6.68 -10.19 -2.99
N LEU A 162 7.20 -8.98 -3.19
CA LEU A 162 8.24 -8.70 -4.16
C LEU A 162 9.58 -8.42 -3.47
N ARG A 163 10.68 -8.83 -4.08
CA ARG A 163 12.03 -8.45 -3.65
C ARG A 163 13.01 -8.36 -4.81
N ILE A 164 14.07 -7.58 -4.62
CA ILE A 164 15.26 -7.64 -5.46
C ILE A 164 16.07 -8.86 -5.02
N ARG A 165 16.13 -9.88 -5.86
CA ARG A 165 16.81 -11.13 -5.55
C ARG A 165 18.30 -11.05 -5.82
N ASP A 166 18.68 -10.61 -7.02
CA ASP A 166 20.06 -10.55 -7.48
C ASP A 166 20.34 -9.27 -8.28
N ILE A 167 21.59 -8.82 -8.27
CA ILE A 167 22.09 -7.74 -9.11
C ILE A 167 23.46 -8.15 -9.66
N TRP A 168 23.65 -8.03 -10.98
CA TRP A 168 24.86 -8.50 -11.66
C TRP A 168 25.49 -7.42 -12.56
N ASP A 169 26.81 -7.38 -12.59
CA ASP A 169 27.58 -6.52 -13.50
C ASP A 169 27.82 -7.23 -14.84
N LYS A 170 27.10 -6.83 -15.89
CA LYS A 170 27.28 -7.34 -17.25
C LYS A 170 28.18 -6.41 -18.08
N GLY A 171 29.26 -5.90 -17.49
CA GLY A 171 30.23 -5.04 -18.18
C GLY A 171 29.64 -3.65 -18.36
N LYS A 172 29.32 -3.20 -19.56
CA LYS A 172 28.67 -1.87 -19.74
C LYS A 172 27.21 -1.81 -19.24
N HIS A 173 26.62 -2.91 -18.79
CA HIS A 173 25.20 -3.02 -18.43
C HIS A 173 25.05 -3.71 -17.08
N ALA A 174 23.90 -3.52 -16.42
CA ALA A 174 23.55 -4.25 -15.20
C ALA A 174 22.37 -5.19 -15.44
N LEU A 175 22.28 -6.26 -14.68
CA LEU A 175 21.03 -7.00 -14.51
C LEU A 175 20.49 -6.76 -13.11
N VAL A 176 19.19 -6.49 -13.00
CA VAL A 176 18.46 -6.49 -11.73
C VAL A 176 17.39 -7.57 -11.82
N VAL A 177 17.50 -8.57 -10.95
CA VAL A 177 16.60 -9.72 -10.91
C VAL A 177 15.63 -9.54 -9.77
N PHE A 178 14.35 -9.55 -10.10
CA PHE A 178 13.28 -9.46 -9.13
C PHE A 178 12.63 -10.84 -8.98
N GLU A 179 12.16 -11.10 -7.77
CA GLU A 179 11.35 -12.27 -7.46
C GLU A 179 10.04 -11.82 -6.82
N GLY A 180 8.94 -12.43 -7.25
CA GLY A 180 7.61 -12.17 -6.74
C GLY A 180 6.83 -13.45 -6.47
N GLU A 181 6.33 -13.60 -5.24
CA GLU A 181 5.35 -14.63 -4.90
C GLU A 181 3.97 -14.00 -4.73
N SER A 182 2.96 -14.58 -5.39
CA SER A 182 1.56 -14.19 -5.24
C SER A 182 0.80 -15.27 -4.50
N VAL A 183 0.08 -14.87 -3.44
CA VAL A 183 -0.83 -15.74 -2.70
C VAL A 183 -2.28 -15.26 -2.90
N ASP A 184 -3.22 -16.19 -2.99
CA ASP A 184 -4.64 -15.88 -3.09
C ASP A 184 -5.25 -15.52 -1.72
N GLU A 185 -6.54 -15.19 -1.70
CA GLU A 185 -7.28 -14.84 -0.48
C GLU A 185 -7.33 -15.95 0.58
N THR A 186 -7.06 -17.21 0.21
CA THR A 186 -6.95 -18.34 1.14
C THR A 186 -5.57 -18.46 1.77
N GLY A 187 -4.59 -17.71 1.26
CA GLY A 187 -3.18 -17.80 1.61
C GLY A 187 -2.41 -18.87 0.83
N ALA A 188 -3.02 -19.46 -0.19
CA ALA A 188 -2.36 -20.45 -1.05
C ALA A 188 -1.47 -19.74 -2.09
N PRO A 189 -0.18 -20.13 -2.25
CA PRO A 189 0.67 -19.60 -3.29
C PRO A 189 0.19 -20.05 -4.68
N ILE A 190 -0.07 -19.10 -5.57
CA ILE A 190 -0.58 -19.35 -6.92
C ILE A 190 0.47 -19.09 -8.00
N PHE A 191 1.20 -17.97 -7.92
CA PHE A 191 2.20 -17.57 -8.90
C PHE A 191 3.55 -17.34 -8.24
N VAL A 192 4.60 -17.84 -8.87
CA VAL A 192 5.98 -17.44 -8.60
C VAL A 192 6.54 -16.85 -9.88
N ASN A 193 6.95 -15.59 -9.82
CA ASN A 193 7.53 -14.87 -10.94
C ASN A 193 8.98 -14.52 -10.62
N GLU A 194 9.81 -14.64 -11.64
CA GLU A 194 11.15 -14.05 -11.67
C GLU A 194 11.26 -13.27 -12.97
N PHE A 195 11.65 -12.02 -12.88
CA PHE A 195 11.87 -11.19 -14.06
C PHE A 195 13.18 -10.45 -13.93
N THR A 196 13.91 -10.43 -15.05
CA THR A 196 15.24 -9.85 -15.13
C THR A 196 15.19 -8.62 -15.99
N LEU A 197 15.55 -7.48 -15.40
CA LEU A 197 15.71 -6.22 -16.11
C LEU A 197 17.16 -6.05 -16.51
N LEU A 198 17.41 -5.79 -17.78
CA LEU A 198 18.69 -5.30 -18.29
C LEU A 198 18.68 -3.77 -18.22
N ILE A 199 19.57 -3.20 -17.42
CA ILE A 199 19.72 -1.76 -17.25
C ILE A 199 20.90 -1.29 -18.10
N ARG A 200 20.59 -0.66 -19.23
CA ARG A 200 21.58 -0.20 -20.20
C ARG A 200 22.44 0.92 -19.63
N GLY A 201 23.75 0.74 -19.73
CA GLY A 201 24.76 1.71 -19.31
C GLY A 201 24.97 1.76 -17.80
N ALA A 202 24.24 0.97 -17.01
CA ALA A 202 24.34 0.98 -15.55
C ALA A 202 25.36 -0.02 -14.99
N GLY A 203 26.14 -0.69 -15.85
CA GLY A 203 27.20 -1.62 -15.46
C GLY A 203 28.55 -0.96 -15.14
N GLY A 204 29.58 -1.77 -15.01
CA GLY A 204 30.97 -1.34 -15.18
C GLY A 204 31.66 -1.01 -13.88
N TRP A 205 31.12 -1.49 -12.77
CA TRP A 205 31.68 -1.30 -11.43
C TRP A 205 32.67 -2.42 -11.03
N GLY A 206 32.85 -3.42 -11.90
CA GLY A 206 33.75 -4.55 -11.67
C GLY A 206 33.15 -5.62 -10.75
N GLY A 207 31.82 -5.72 -10.69
CA GLY A 207 31.12 -6.70 -9.87
C GLY A 207 31.10 -8.11 -10.48
N GLU A 208 30.48 -9.04 -9.76
CA GLU A 208 30.25 -10.38 -10.30
C GLU A 208 29.35 -10.33 -11.53
N ARG A 209 29.75 -11.05 -12.57
CA ARG A 209 28.98 -11.13 -13.82
C ARG A 209 27.71 -11.96 -13.66
N GLY A 210 27.56 -12.70 -12.57
CA GLY A 210 26.47 -13.65 -12.38
C GLY A 210 26.52 -14.84 -13.33
N PRO A 211 25.56 -15.76 -13.23
CA PRO A 211 25.53 -16.96 -14.07
C PRO A 211 25.45 -16.60 -15.57
N SER A 212 26.13 -17.39 -16.39
CA SER A 212 26.15 -17.24 -17.86
C SER A 212 25.95 -18.54 -18.62
N THR A 213 25.45 -19.59 -17.97
CA THR A 213 25.18 -20.86 -18.64
C THR A 213 24.04 -20.70 -19.64
N GLU A 214 24.30 -21.08 -20.90
CA GLU A 214 23.24 -21.32 -21.87
C GLU A 214 22.33 -22.42 -21.31
N ARG A 215 21.07 -22.07 -21.07
CA ARG A 215 20.04 -23.00 -20.59
C ARG A 215 18.98 -23.13 -21.66
N ASN A 216 18.38 -24.32 -21.75
CA ASN A 216 17.28 -24.59 -22.69
C ASN A 216 17.64 -24.30 -24.15
N THR A 217 18.85 -24.68 -24.57
CA THR A 217 19.27 -24.58 -25.97
C THR A 217 18.48 -25.57 -26.82
N PRO A 218 17.96 -25.17 -28.00
CA PRO A 218 17.32 -26.11 -28.91
C PRO A 218 18.26 -27.27 -29.27
N PRO A 219 17.80 -28.53 -29.20
CA PRO A 219 18.62 -29.67 -29.58
C PRO A 219 18.92 -29.65 -31.09
N ALA A 220 20.02 -30.28 -31.49
CA ALA A 220 20.46 -30.37 -32.89
C ALA A 220 19.64 -31.40 -33.70
N ARG A 221 18.31 -31.23 -33.73
CA ARG A 221 17.33 -32.03 -34.46
C ARG A 221 16.15 -31.15 -34.87
N GLU A 222 15.34 -31.61 -35.82
CA GLU A 222 14.11 -30.91 -36.22
C GLU A 222 13.13 -30.75 -35.03
N PRO A 223 12.35 -29.66 -34.98
CA PRO A 223 11.30 -29.48 -33.98
C PRO A 223 10.25 -30.59 -34.05
N ASP A 224 9.73 -31.02 -32.91
CA ASP A 224 8.63 -32.00 -32.84
C ASP A 224 7.30 -31.36 -33.23
N ALA A 225 7.17 -30.05 -33.00
CA ALA A 225 6.03 -29.26 -33.46
C ALA A 225 6.49 -27.84 -33.84
N VAL A 226 5.82 -27.27 -34.83
CA VAL A 226 5.98 -25.87 -35.24
C VAL A 226 4.61 -25.24 -35.37
N THR A 227 4.41 -24.08 -34.73
CA THR A 227 3.20 -23.28 -34.89
C THR A 227 3.55 -21.95 -35.53
N GLU A 228 2.91 -21.63 -36.65
CA GLU A 228 2.99 -20.31 -37.27
C GLU A 228 1.68 -19.55 -36.99
N GLN A 229 1.78 -18.35 -36.43
CA GLN A 229 0.63 -17.48 -36.20
C GLN A 229 0.93 -16.05 -36.63
N THR A 230 0.16 -15.53 -37.58
CA THR A 230 0.19 -14.11 -37.92
C THR A 230 -0.47 -13.29 -36.82
N LEU A 231 0.29 -12.36 -36.26
CA LEU A 231 -0.15 -11.49 -35.18
C LEU A 231 -1.04 -10.38 -35.75
N ALA A 232 -2.04 -9.95 -34.99
CA ALA A 232 -2.89 -8.86 -35.47
C ALA A 232 -2.10 -7.54 -35.55
N PRO A 233 -2.34 -6.66 -36.55
CA PRO A 233 -1.70 -5.35 -36.60
C PRO A 233 -1.98 -4.47 -35.36
N ASN A 234 -3.09 -4.71 -34.67
CA ASN A 234 -3.50 -4.02 -33.45
C ASN A 234 -3.19 -4.84 -32.16
N GLN A 235 -2.40 -5.92 -32.23
CA GLN A 235 -2.16 -6.82 -31.08
C GLN A 235 -1.64 -6.08 -29.85
N ALA A 236 -0.69 -5.16 -30.03
CA ALA A 236 -0.12 -4.36 -28.93
C ALA A 236 -1.16 -3.41 -28.29
N ILE A 237 -2.10 -2.89 -29.08
CA ILE A 237 -3.17 -2.01 -28.63
C ILE A 237 -4.16 -2.79 -27.75
N LEU A 238 -4.43 -4.05 -28.10
CA LEU A 238 -5.26 -4.93 -27.28
C LEU A 238 -4.52 -5.37 -26.01
N TYR A 239 -3.27 -5.82 -26.14
CA TYR A 239 -2.49 -6.35 -25.02
C TYR A 239 -2.20 -5.33 -23.92
N ARG A 240 -1.92 -4.06 -24.27
CA ARG A 240 -1.71 -3.03 -23.24
C ARG A 240 -2.89 -2.87 -22.28
N LEU A 241 -4.12 -3.22 -22.70
CA LEU A 241 -5.31 -3.12 -21.85
C LEU A 241 -5.29 -4.12 -20.68
N THR A 242 -4.39 -5.09 -20.68
CA THR A 242 -4.19 -6.01 -19.55
C THR A 242 -3.29 -5.41 -18.46
N GLY A 243 -2.61 -4.29 -18.71
CA GLY A 243 -1.88 -3.56 -17.66
C GLY A 243 -0.68 -2.73 -18.11
N ASP A 244 0.12 -3.22 -19.07
CA ASP A 244 1.33 -2.51 -19.51
C ASP A 244 1.01 -1.41 -20.53
N LEU A 245 0.85 -0.20 -20.01
CA LEU A 245 0.48 1.00 -20.78
C LEU A 245 1.67 1.75 -21.39
N ASN A 246 2.89 1.18 -21.39
CA ASN A 246 4.09 1.85 -21.89
C ASN A 246 3.90 2.41 -23.33
N PRO A 247 4.15 3.72 -23.58
CA PRO A 247 4.01 4.35 -24.89
C PRO A 247 4.82 3.69 -26.01
N LEU A 248 5.91 2.98 -25.67
CA LEU A 248 6.74 2.22 -26.61
C LEU A 248 5.94 1.27 -27.52
N HIS A 249 4.78 0.81 -27.06
CA HIS A 249 3.95 -0.17 -27.73
C HIS A 249 2.76 0.42 -28.50
N ILE A 250 2.59 1.75 -28.51
CA ILE A 250 1.45 2.39 -29.17
C ILE A 250 1.77 3.72 -29.86
N ASP A 251 2.73 4.50 -29.34
CA ASP A 251 3.08 5.81 -29.85
C ASP A 251 4.27 5.73 -30.84
N PRO A 252 4.06 6.03 -32.14
CA PRO A 252 5.13 5.97 -33.13
C PRO A 252 6.28 6.96 -32.87
N ALA A 253 5.99 8.16 -32.36
CA ALA A 253 7.01 9.16 -32.09
C ALA A 253 7.89 8.71 -30.91
N PHE A 254 7.25 8.15 -29.88
CA PHE A 254 7.96 7.58 -28.73
C PHE A 254 8.82 6.38 -29.16
N ALA A 255 8.27 5.43 -29.91
CA ALA A 255 9.03 4.26 -30.39
C ALA A 255 10.26 4.68 -31.23
N LYS A 256 10.09 5.67 -32.11
CA LYS A 256 11.19 6.23 -32.92
C LYS A 256 12.27 6.90 -32.10
N ALA A 257 11.91 7.66 -31.07
CA ALA A 257 12.87 8.25 -30.13
C ALA A 257 13.70 7.19 -29.39
N PHE A 258 13.17 5.98 -29.27
CA PHE A 258 13.81 4.83 -28.64
C PHE A 258 14.56 3.90 -29.61
N GLY A 259 14.66 4.29 -30.89
CA GLY A 259 15.42 3.56 -31.90
C GLY A 259 14.65 2.47 -32.63
N PHE A 260 13.31 2.47 -32.55
CA PHE A 260 12.45 1.54 -33.30
C PHE A 260 11.75 2.25 -34.46
N ASP A 261 11.66 1.60 -35.61
CA ASP A 261 11.01 2.19 -36.79
C ASP A 261 9.50 2.44 -36.59
N ARG A 262 8.87 1.65 -35.71
CA ARG A 262 7.46 1.72 -35.32
C ARG A 262 7.26 1.06 -33.95
N PRO A 263 6.09 1.21 -33.31
CA PRO A 263 5.82 0.55 -32.03
C PRO A 263 6.02 -0.97 -32.10
N ILE A 264 6.72 -1.51 -31.10
CA ILE A 264 6.98 -2.95 -30.97
C ILE A 264 5.88 -3.61 -30.12
N LEU A 265 5.66 -4.90 -30.32
CA LEU A 265 4.82 -5.71 -29.46
C LEU A 265 5.51 -5.94 -28.11
N HIS A 266 4.73 -6.00 -27.03
CA HIS A 266 5.24 -6.36 -25.71
C HIS A 266 5.89 -7.75 -25.74
N GLY A 267 7.09 -7.90 -25.18
CA GLY A 267 7.74 -9.22 -25.05
C GLY A 267 6.85 -10.23 -24.31
N LEU A 268 6.15 -9.77 -23.27
CA LEU A 268 5.20 -10.60 -22.51
C LEU A 268 3.94 -11.00 -23.31
N CYS A 269 3.58 -10.27 -24.38
CA CYS A 269 2.55 -10.72 -25.32
C CYS A 269 3.06 -11.91 -26.13
N THR A 270 4.26 -11.79 -26.72
CA THR A 270 4.93 -12.89 -27.44
C THR A 270 5.11 -14.12 -26.53
N PHE A 271 5.46 -13.91 -25.27
CA PHE A 271 5.53 -14.95 -24.24
C PHE A 271 4.18 -15.66 -24.04
N GLY A 272 3.07 -14.92 -23.99
CA GLY A 272 1.73 -15.48 -23.90
C GLY A 272 1.34 -16.32 -25.12
N HIS A 273 1.67 -15.87 -26.33
CA HIS A 273 1.49 -16.67 -27.56
C HIS A 273 2.27 -17.98 -27.49
N VAL A 274 3.56 -17.91 -27.13
CA VAL A 274 4.43 -19.09 -27.00
C VAL A 274 3.87 -20.09 -25.98
N GLY A 275 3.43 -19.61 -24.82
CA GLY A 275 2.77 -20.46 -23.81
C GLY A 275 1.53 -21.16 -24.36
N ARG A 276 0.65 -20.44 -25.07
CA ARG A 276 -0.53 -21.06 -25.72
C ARG A 276 -0.12 -22.10 -26.77
N HIS A 277 0.86 -21.81 -27.62
CA HIS A 277 1.29 -22.74 -28.65
C HIS A 277 1.76 -24.07 -28.06
N VAL A 278 2.52 -24.05 -26.96
CA VAL A 278 2.92 -25.27 -26.27
C VAL A 278 1.73 -26.00 -25.64
N ILE A 279 0.80 -25.27 -25.01
CA ILE A 279 -0.43 -25.85 -24.44
C ILE A 279 -1.24 -26.57 -25.53
N ASN A 280 -1.39 -25.95 -26.70
CA ASN A 280 -2.15 -26.53 -27.81
C ASN A 280 -1.42 -27.75 -28.41
N ALA A 281 -0.10 -27.69 -28.56
CA ALA A 281 0.69 -28.77 -29.16
C ALA A 281 0.88 -29.98 -28.24
N PHE A 282 1.08 -29.78 -26.93
CA PHE A 282 1.54 -30.84 -26.02
C PHE A 282 0.66 -31.08 -24.79
N ALA A 283 -0.37 -30.25 -24.56
CA ALA A 283 -1.31 -30.42 -23.44
C ALA A 283 -2.77 -30.60 -23.91
N GLY A 284 -3.00 -30.92 -25.18
CA GLY A 284 -4.35 -31.10 -25.74
C GLY A 284 -5.21 -29.83 -25.64
N GLY A 285 -4.57 -28.66 -25.58
CA GLY A 285 -5.24 -27.38 -25.35
C GLY A 285 -5.72 -27.16 -23.91
N ASP A 286 -5.39 -28.00 -22.93
CA ASP A 286 -5.77 -27.78 -21.52
C ASP A 286 -4.74 -26.87 -20.82
N PRO A 287 -5.07 -25.59 -20.56
CA PRO A 287 -4.12 -24.66 -19.94
C PRO A 287 -3.73 -25.07 -18.52
N ARG A 288 -4.55 -25.87 -17.83
CA ARG A 288 -4.30 -26.25 -16.44
C ARG A 288 -3.07 -27.15 -16.26
N LEU A 289 -2.56 -27.71 -17.36
CA LEU A 289 -1.39 -28.57 -17.36
C LEU A 289 -0.07 -27.80 -17.50
N MET A 290 -0.07 -26.50 -17.86
CA MET A 290 1.18 -25.75 -17.87
C MET A 290 1.62 -25.45 -16.44
N ARG A 291 2.78 -25.97 -16.05
CA ARG A 291 3.39 -25.75 -14.73
C ARG A 291 4.21 -24.47 -14.70
N SER A 292 5.08 -24.30 -15.69
CA SER A 292 6.00 -23.17 -15.73
C SER A 292 6.44 -22.87 -17.15
N ILE A 293 6.92 -21.64 -17.34
CA ILE A 293 7.56 -21.18 -18.56
C ILE A 293 8.72 -20.26 -18.16
N ASP A 294 9.89 -20.52 -18.72
CA ASP A 294 11.11 -19.70 -18.61
C ASP A 294 11.47 -19.26 -20.03
N ALA A 295 11.84 -18.00 -20.22
CA ALA A 295 12.16 -17.45 -21.53
C ALA A 295 13.09 -16.23 -21.44
N ARG A 296 13.97 -16.08 -22.45
CA ARG A 296 14.73 -14.86 -22.72
C ARG A 296 14.18 -14.14 -23.94
N PHE A 297 13.95 -12.84 -23.82
CA PHE A 297 13.63 -11.96 -24.94
C PHE A 297 14.93 -11.62 -25.70
N ALA A 298 15.01 -12.02 -26.96
CA ALA A 298 16.22 -11.94 -27.78
C ALA A 298 16.20 -10.77 -28.77
N ASP A 299 15.03 -10.48 -29.35
CA ASP A 299 14.82 -9.39 -30.29
C ASP A 299 13.35 -8.92 -30.23
N SER A 300 13.07 -7.80 -30.87
CA SER A 300 11.74 -7.19 -30.93
C SER A 300 10.81 -7.93 -31.90
N VAL A 301 9.52 -7.92 -31.59
CA VAL A 301 8.44 -8.34 -32.49
C VAL A 301 7.65 -7.10 -32.85
N PHE A 302 7.21 -6.98 -34.09
CA PHE A 302 6.30 -5.93 -34.49
C PHE A 302 4.87 -6.47 -34.72
N PRO A 303 3.82 -5.74 -34.31
CA PRO A 303 2.45 -6.13 -34.62
C PRO A 303 2.25 -6.33 -36.14
N GLY A 304 1.56 -7.40 -36.53
CA GLY A 304 1.40 -7.80 -37.93
C GLY A 304 2.43 -8.84 -38.44
N GLU A 305 3.56 -9.04 -37.76
CA GLU A 305 4.52 -10.10 -38.12
C GLU A 305 3.97 -11.50 -37.83
N THR A 306 4.58 -12.51 -38.42
CA THR A 306 4.23 -13.92 -38.22
C THR A 306 5.19 -14.55 -37.23
N LEU A 307 4.66 -14.96 -36.08
CA LEU A 307 5.41 -15.67 -35.05
C LEU A 307 5.49 -17.16 -35.41
N VAL A 308 6.71 -17.68 -35.51
CA VAL A 308 7.00 -19.11 -35.70
C VAL A 308 7.55 -19.65 -34.38
N THR A 309 6.81 -20.55 -33.74
CA THR A 309 7.20 -21.19 -32.48
C THR A 309 7.64 -22.62 -32.75
N GLU A 310 8.92 -22.88 -32.59
CA GLU A 310 9.57 -24.18 -32.75
C GLU A 310 9.68 -24.85 -31.38
N MET A 311 9.24 -26.10 -31.28
CA MET A 311 9.08 -26.79 -30.00
C MET A 311 9.69 -28.20 -30.05
N TRP A 312 10.50 -28.53 -29.05
CA TRP A 312 11.16 -29.83 -28.89
C TRP A 312 10.77 -30.46 -27.55
N ARG A 313 10.09 -31.60 -27.59
CA ARG A 313 9.71 -32.37 -26.42
C ARG A 313 10.89 -33.22 -25.96
N GLU A 314 11.52 -32.83 -24.86
CA GLU A 314 12.68 -33.53 -24.29
C GLU A 314 12.28 -34.62 -23.28
N SER A 315 11.08 -34.51 -22.70
CA SER A 315 10.47 -35.53 -21.87
C SER A 315 8.95 -35.40 -21.89
N ASP A 316 8.25 -36.27 -21.15
CA ASP A 316 6.79 -36.18 -21.06
C ASP A 316 6.28 -34.84 -20.50
N THR A 317 7.11 -34.16 -19.73
CA THR A 317 6.77 -32.96 -18.97
C THR A 317 7.61 -31.75 -19.32
N ARG A 318 8.51 -31.82 -20.31
CA ARG A 318 9.42 -30.71 -20.64
C ARG A 318 9.51 -30.48 -22.14
N VAL A 319 9.26 -29.24 -22.54
CA VAL A 319 9.34 -28.77 -23.92
C VAL A 319 10.32 -27.60 -24.00
N ILE A 320 11.38 -27.74 -24.79
CA ILE A 320 12.27 -26.63 -25.16
C ILE A 320 11.62 -25.85 -26.29
N VAL A 321 11.74 -24.53 -26.26
CA VAL A 321 11.05 -23.65 -27.20
C VAL A 321 11.98 -22.58 -27.74
N ARG A 322 11.82 -22.26 -29.02
CA ARG A 322 12.39 -21.07 -29.66
C ARG A 322 11.29 -20.41 -30.47
N ALA A 323 11.21 -19.07 -30.42
CA ALA A 323 10.32 -18.34 -31.30
C ALA A 323 11.09 -17.35 -32.17
N LYS A 324 10.68 -17.25 -33.43
CA LYS A 324 11.24 -16.31 -34.41
C LYS A 324 10.13 -15.58 -35.15
N VAL A 325 10.45 -14.46 -35.76
CA VAL A 325 9.57 -13.78 -36.72
C VAL A 325 9.91 -14.22 -38.13
N LYS A 326 8.90 -14.68 -38.89
CA LYS A 326 9.08 -15.30 -40.20
C LYS A 326 9.69 -14.33 -41.22
N GLU A 327 9.24 -13.08 -41.18
CA GLU A 327 9.56 -12.05 -42.17
C GLU A 327 11.04 -11.62 -42.14
N ARG A 328 11.70 -11.76 -40.98
CA ARG A 328 13.10 -11.35 -40.77
C ARG A 328 14.04 -12.48 -40.39
N ASP A 329 13.51 -13.69 -40.20
CA ASP A 329 14.23 -14.85 -39.63
C ASP A 329 14.98 -14.50 -38.33
N SER A 330 14.41 -13.60 -37.53
CA SER A 330 15.01 -13.15 -36.27
C SER A 330 14.43 -13.91 -35.08
N VAL A 331 15.32 -14.44 -34.23
CA VAL A 331 14.93 -15.11 -32.97
C VAL A 331 14.50 -14.06 -31.96
N VAL A 332 13.26 -14.15 -31.49
CA VAL A 332 12.65 -13.19 -30.55
C VAL A 332 12.46 -13.77 -29.15
N ILE A 333 12.29 -15.09 -29.04
CA ILE A 333 12.33 -15.84 -27.77
C ILE A 333 13.39 -16.92 -27.88
N SER A 334 14.34 -16.91 -26.94
CA SER A 334 15.45 -17.87 -26.85
C SER A 334 15.54 -18.45 -25.44
N ASN A 335 16.35 -19.50 -25.28
CA ASN A 335 16.61 -20.14 -23.99
C ASN A 335 15.33 -20.48 -23.21
N ALA A 336 14.27 -20.84 -23.93
CA ALA A 336 12.96 -21.01 -23.35
C ALA A 336 12.63 -22.49 -23.13
N ALA A 337 11.94 -22.76 -22.03
CA ALA A 337 11.37 -24.06 -21.75
C ALA A 337 10.02 -23.90 -21.06
N VAL A 338 9.12 -24.81 -21.37
CA VAL A 338 7.84 -24.98 -20.71
C VAL A 338 7.83 -26.32 -20.01
N GLU A 339 7.48 -26.33 -18.73
CA GLU A 339 7.18 -27.57 -18.01
C GLU A 339 5.67 -27.79 -17.93
N LEU A 340 5.27 -29.04 -18.08
CA LEU A 340 3.90 -29.50 -18.00
C LEU A 340 3.72 -30.44 -16.81
N HIS A 341 2.54 -30.43 -16.22
CA HIS A 341 2.10 -31.49 -15.34
C HIS A 341 1.62 -32.70 -16.14
N THR A 342 1.83 -33.90 -15.61
CA THR A 342 1.25 -35.14 -16.16
C THR A 342 -0.25 -35.24 -15.91
N GLU A 343 -0.73 -34.58 -14.85
CA GLU A 343 -2.14 -34.51 -14.46
C GLU A 343 -2.47 -33.11 -13.93
N VAL A 344 -3.73 -32.69 -14.01
CA VAL A 344 -4.14 -31.37 -13.53
C VAL A 344 -3.88 -31.27 -12.02
N PRO A 345 -3.01 -30.34 -11.57
CA PRO A 345 -2.72 -30.21 -10.15
C PRO A 345 -3.98 -29.79 -9.40
N LYS A 346 -4.22 -30.42 -8.25
CA LYS A 346 -5.28 -29.97 -7.35
C LYS A 346 -4.88 -28.62 -6.77
N ARG A 347 -5.87 -27.75 -6.55
CA ARG A 347 -5.64 -26.52 -5.77
C ARG A 347 -5.00 -26.94 -4.45
N ILE A 348 -3.83 -26.39 -4.18
CA ILE A 348 -3.22 -26.51 -2.87
C ILE A 348 -4.13 -25.69 -1.97
N GLU A 349 -5.04 -26.36 -1.24
CA GLU A 349 -5.69 -25.72 -0.11
C GLU A 349 -4.54 -25.24 0.79
N ALA A 350 -4.51 -23.95 1.11
CA ALA A 350 -3.65 -23.48 2.18
C ALA A 350 -3.84 -24.47 3.34
N PRO A 351 -2.75 -24.96 3.99
CA PRO A 351 -2.91 -25.91 5.08
C PRO A 351 -3.99 -25.36 5.97
N LYS A 352 -5.12 -26.10 6.12
CA LYS A 352 -6.12 -25.81 7.16
C LYS A 352 -5.26 -25.56 8.36
N LYS A 353 -5.19 -24.30 8.80
CA LYS A 353 -4.20 -23.84 9.76
C LYS A 353 -4.23 -24.90 10.86
N ALA A 354 -3.21 -25.78 10.91
CA ALA A 354 -3.17 -26.83 11.93
C ALA A 354 -3.40 -26.06 13.21
N PRO A 355 -4.45 -26.38 14.02
CA PRO A 355 -4.97 -25.48 15.02
C PRO A 355 -3.77 -24.88 15.72
N ALA A 356 -3.49 -23.61 15.38
CA ALA A 356 -2.25 -22.97 15.80
C ALA A 356 -2.29 -23.17 17.30
N ALA A 357 -1.33 -23.89 17.90
CA ALA A 357 -1.40 -24.36 19.29
C ALA A 357 -2.16 -23.31 20.08
N ALA A 358 -3.41 -23.65 20.45
CA ALA A 358 -4.50 -22.68 20.54
C ALA A 358 -4.04 -21.43 21.30
N ALA A 359 -3.78 -20.34 20.57
CA ALA A 359 -4.15 -19.06 21.12
C ALA A 359 -5.66 -19.18 21.36
N PRO A 360 -6.15 -19.03 22.60
CA PRO A 360 -7.52 -19.38 22.95
C PRO A 360 -8.46 -18.70 21.96
N ALA A 361 -9.32 -19.49 21.32
CA ALA A 361 -10.28 -18.98 20.36
C ALA A 361 -11.12 -17.89 21.06
N LYS A 362 -11.14 -16.67 20.50
CA LYS A 362 -12.04 -15.62 20.98
C LYS A 362 -13.47 -16.15 20.89
N ALA A 363 -14.20 -16.12 21.99
CA ALA A 363 -15.53 -16.68 22.09
C ALA A 363 -16.51 -15.91 21.20
N THR A 364 -17.41 -16.64 20.53
CA THR A 364 -18.51 -16.04 19.75
C THR A 364 -19.43 -15.25 20.68
N VAL A 365 -19.56 -13.93 20.45
CA VAL A 365 -20.42 -13.03 21.22
C VAL A 365 -21.90 -13.41 21.06
N ILE A 366 -22.63 -13.48 22.18
CA ILE A 366 -24.09 -13.65 22.23
C ILE A 366 -24.74 -12.50 23.02
N SER A 367 -26.07 -12.37 22.99
CA SER A 367 -26.79 -11.31 23.72
C SER A 367 -26.51 -11.28 25.22
N ALA A 368 -26.32 -12.43 25.86
CA ALA A 368 -25.95 -12.51 27.29
C ALA A 368 -24.64 -11.77 27.61
N ASP A 369 -23.68 -11.77 26.67
CA ASP A 369 -22.41 -11.05 26.82
C ASP A 369 -22.63 -9.55 26.72
N VAL A 370 -23.54 -9.12 25.84
CA VAL A 370 -23.97 -7.73 25.73
C VAL A 370 -24.66 -7.27 27.00
N PHE A 371 -25.58 -8.06 27.58
CA PHE A 371 -26.22 -7.71 28.86
C PHE A 371 -25.24 -7.69 30.03
N THR A 372 -24.23 -8.56 30.01
CA THR A 372 -23.15 -8.55 31.00
C THR A 372 -22.29 -7.29 30.86
N ALA A 373 -21.93 -6.90 29.63
CA ALA A 373 -21.24 -5.64 29.36
C ALA A 373 -22.11 -4.42 29.71
N MET A 374 -23.42 -4.47 29.50
CA MET A 374 -24.37 -3.43 29.94
C MET A 374 -24.36 -3.28 31.46
N GLY A 375 -24.31 -4.38 32.22
CA GLY A 375 -24.18 -4.34 33.68
C GLY A 375 -22.90 -3.62 34.12
N GLY A 376 -21.77 -3.92 33.47
CA GLY A 376 -20.50 -3.23 33.70
C GLY A 376 -20.55 -1.74 33.36
N PHE A 377 -21.13 -1.40 32.21
CA PHE A 377 -21.31 -0.01 31.78
C PHE A 377 -22.19 0.78 32.76
N ILE A 378 -23.29 0.20 33.25
CA ILE A 378 -24.19 0.84 34.22
C ILE A 378 -23.46 1.08 35.54
N ALA A 379 -22.70 0.10 36.02
CA ALA A 379 -21.93 0.22 37.25
C ALA A 379 -20.86 1.33 37.19
N GLN A 380 -20.26 1.56 36.01
CA GLN A 380 -19.24 2.60 35.79
C GLN A 380 -19.84 3.98 35.43
N SER A 381 -21.14 4.05 35.15
CA SER A 381 -21.81 5.28 34.71
C SER A 381 -22.53 5.97 35.86
N ALA A 382 -21.79 6.75 36.66
CA ALA A 382 -22.34 7.56 37.75
C ALA A 382 -23.46 8.50 37.24
N GLY A 383 -24.62 8.48 37.90
CA GLY A 383 -25.79 9.31 37.56
C GLY A 383 -26.66 8.79 36.41
N LEU A 384 -26.33 7.64 35.79
CA LEU A 384 -27.13 7.06 34.71
C LEU A 384 -28.51 6.60 35.20
N VAL A 385 -28.58 6.00 36.38
CA VAL A 385 -29.82 5.55 37.05
C VAL A 385 -30.72 6.73 37.37
N GLU A 386 -30.17 7.81 37.93
CA GLU A 386 -30.93 9.03 38.24
C GLU A 386 -31.47 9.71 36.98
N LYS A 387 -30.68 9.73 35.90
CA LYS A 387 -31.05 10.33 34.61
C LYS A 387 -32.14 9.54 33.89
N ILE A 388 -32.08 8.21 33.96
CA ILE A 388 -32.99 7.34 33.22
C ILE A 388 -34.26 7.08 34.04
N GLY A 389 -34.13 6.59 35.28
CA GLY A 389 -35.19 6.42 36.26
C GLY A 389 -36.25 5.38 35.88
N LYS A 390 -35.88 4.33 35.13
CA LYS A 390 -36.82 3.39 34.48
C LYS A 390 -36.31 1.95 34.53
N VAL A 391 -37.24 1.00 34.53
CA VAL A 391 -36.94 -0.44 34.37
C VAL A 391 -37.26 -0.88 32.94
N PHE A 392 -36.28 -1.41 32.24
CA PHE A 392 -36.45 -1.96 30.89
C PHE A 392 -36.45 -3.47 30.91
N GLN A 393 -37.29 -4.08 30.09
CA GLN A 393 -37.30 -5.52 29.87
C GLN A 393 -37.03 -5.82 28.40
N PHE A 394 -36.11 -6.74 28.11
CA PHE A 394 -35.81 -7.23 26.78
C PHE A 394 -36.29 -8.67 26.67
N ARG A 395 -37.13 -8.97 25.68
CA ARG A 395 -37.51 -10.34 25.30
C ARG A 395 -36.93 -10.61 23.93
N LEU A 396 -35.86 -11.39 23.89
CA LEU A 396 -35.18 -11.78 22.66
C LEU A 396 -35.73 -13.11 22.16
N THR A 397 -35.79 -13.27 20.84
CA THR A 397 -36.20 -14.53 20.19
C THR A 397 -35.09 -15.08 19.30
N GLY A 398 -34.93 -16.40 19.30
CA GLY A 398 -33.98 -17.12 18.45
C GLY A 398 -32.49 -16.79 18.68
N PRO A 399 -31.88 -17.14 19.84
CA PRO A 399 -32.44 -17.92 20.95
C PRO A 399 -33.29 -17.10 21.92
N ASP A 400 -34.26 -17.76 22.56
CA ASP A 400 -35.19 -17.10 23.47
C ASP A 400 -34.50 -16.74 24.78
N SER A 401 -34.52 -15.46 25.15
CA SER A 401 -34.02 -15.01 26.45
C SER A 401 -34.75 -13.76 26.93
N VAL A 402 -34.80 -13.61 28.25
CA VAL A 402 -35.44 -12.46 28.89
C VAL A 402 -34.44 -11.80 29.82
N TRP A 403 -34.29 -10.49 29.70
CA TRP A 403 -33.36 -9.69 30.49
C TRP A 403 -34.04 -8.44 31.02
N THR A 404 -33.78 -8.14 32.28
CA THR A 404 -34.25 -6.92 32.95
C THR A 404 -33.05 -5.99 33.18
N VAL A 405 -33.21 -4.73 32.80
CA VAL A 405 -32.25 -3.65 33.03
C VAL A 405 -32.95 -2.62 33.93
N ASP A 406 -32.69 -2.70 35.24
CA ASP A 406 -33.20 -1.77 36.24
C ASP A 406 -32.28 -0.55 36.30
N LEU A 407 -32.80 0.60 35.89
CA LEU A 407 -32.16 1.91 36.00
C LEU A 407 -33.04 2.85 36.81
N LYS A 408 -33.75 2.32 37.81
CA LYS A 408 -34.69 3.05 38.65
C LYS A 408 -34.30 3.04 40.13
N GLN A 409 -33.69 1.95 40.60
CA GLN A 409 -33.31 1.79 42.01
C GLN A 409 -31.82 1.51 42.18
N GLY A 410 -31.26 2.01 43.29
CA GLY A 410 -29.88 1.72 43.70
C GLY A 410 -28.83 2.14 42.66
N ALA A 411 -27.81 1.31 42.47
CA ALA A 411 -26.75 1.50 41.48
C ALA A 411 -27.14 1.05 40.05
N GLY A 412 -28.38 0.59 39.87
CA GLY A 412 -28.84 -0.07 38.66
C GLY A 412 -28.36 -1.51 38.56
N ALA A 413 -29.11 -2.35 37.84
CA ALA A 413 -28.83 -3.77 37.73
C ALA A 413 -29.25 -4.33 36.37
N VAL A 414 -28.49 -5.31 35.87
CA VAL A 414 -28.90 -6.14 34.73
C VAL A 414 -29.03 -7.57 35.21
N THR A 415 -30.21 -8.16 35.05
CA THR A 415 -30.51 -9.51 35.53
C THR A 415 -31.19 -10.32 34.44
N ALA A 416 -30.89 -11.61 34.38
CA ALA A 416 -31.67 -12.55 33.58
C ALA A 416 -33.03 -12.79 34.24
N GLY A 417 -34.10 -12.80 33.44
CA GLY A 417 -35.47 -13.03 33.89
C GLY A 417 -36.39 -11.82 33.80
N ASP A 418 -37.67 -12.08 34.04
CA ASP A 418 -38.75 -11.09 33.98
C ASP A 418 -38.71 -10.13 35.17
N SER A 419 -39.12 -8.88 34.93
CA SER A 419 -39.49 -7.94 35.99
C SER A 419 -41.00 -7.96 36.19
N PRO A 420 -41.51 -7.91 37.44
CA PRO A 420 -42.95 -7.84 37.68
C PRO A 420 -43.56 -6.49 37.27
N LYS A 421 -42.75 -5.43 37.09
CA LYS A 421 -43.21 -4.07 36.72
C LYS A 421 -42.20 -3.34 35.82
N PRO A 422 -41.99 -3.76 34.56
CA PRO A 422 -41.16 -3.01 33.62
C PRO A 422 -41.86 -1.71 33.21
N ASP A 423 -41.13 -0.61 33.17
CA ASP A 423 -41.63 0.64 32.61
C ASP A 423 -41.67 0.57 31.07
N CYS A 424 -40.78 -0.19 30.44
CA CYS A 424 -40.72 -0.37 28.97
C CYS A 424 -40.24 -1.78 28.63
N THR A 425 -40.95 -2.49 27.74
CA THR A 425 -40.56 -3.82 27.25
C THR A 425 -40.24 -3.77 25.76
N LEU A 426 -39.10 -4.33 25.35
CA LEU A 426 -38.61 -4.41 23.98
C LEU A 426 -38.59 -5.89 23.54
N GLU A 427 -39.29 -6.20 22.45
CA GLU A 427 -39.35 -7.54 21.87
C GLU A 427 -38.75 -7.52 20.46
N LEU A 428 -37.71 -8.32 20.21
CA LEU A 428 -37.00 -8.40 18.93
C LEU A 428 -36.22 -9.71 18.79
N ALA A 429 -35.70 -10.01 17.59
CA ALA A 429 -34.80 -11.15 17.40
C ALA A 429 -33.44 -10.90 18.05
N ASP A 430 -32.79 -11.95 18.56
CA ASP A 430 -31.45 -11.88 19.15
C ASP A 430 -30.41 -11.29 18.18
N SER A 431 -30.48 -11.71 16.92
CA SER A 431 -29.62 -11.21 15.84
C SER A 431 -29.83 -9.72 15.54
N ASP A 432 -31.08 -9.24 15.55
CA ASP A 432 -31.40 -7.82 15.35
C ASP A 432 -30.95 -6.99 16.57
N PHE A 433 -31.08 -7.51 17.80
CA PHE A 433 -30.56 -6.88 19.01
C PHE A 433 -29.03 -6.74 18.97
N LEU A 434 -28.33 -7.81 18.59
CA LEU A 434 -26.89 -7.79 18.42
C LEU A 434 -26.45 -6.78 17.33
N ALA A 435 -27.11 -6.74 16.19
CA ALA A 435 -26.84 -5.76 15.14
C ALA A 435 -27.12 -4.32 15.61
N MET A 436 -28.18 -4.11 16.40
CA MET A 436 -28.52 -2.81 16.99
C MET A 436 -27.41 -2.33 17.94
N THR A 437 -26.85 -3.22 18.75
CA THR A 437 -25.76 -2.88 19.68
C THR A 437 -24.42 -2.59 18.99
N ARG A 438 -24.22 -3.10 17.77
CA ARG A 438 -23.05 -2.81 16.92
C ARG A 438 -23.24 -1.59 16.00
N GLY A 439 -24.41 -0.96 16.01
CA GLY A 439 -24.76 0.14 15.11
C GLY A 439 -25.03 -0.30 13.66
N GLU A 440 -25.15 -1.60 13.40
CA GLU A 440 -25.44 -2.19 12.08
C GLU A 440 -26.94 -2.15 11.75
N ALA A 441 -27.80 -2.08 12.79
CA ALA A 441 -29.24 -1.96 12.65
C ALA A 441 -29.77 -0.71 13.35
N ASP A 442 -30.62 0.04 12.67
CA ASP A 442 -31.25 1.24 13.20
C ASP A 442 -32.52 0.89 14.02
N PRO A 443 -32.63 1.28 15.30
CA PRO A 443 -33.77 0.95 16.15
C PRO A 443 -35.10 1.50 15.65
N GLN A 444 -35.11 2.69 15.02
CA GLN A 444 -36.33 3.30 14.51
C GLN A 444 -36.85 2.51 13.31
N LYS A 445 -35.96 2.11 12.39
CA LYS A 445 -36.31 1.24 11.25
C LYS A 445 -36.81 -0.12 11.70
N LEU A 446 -36.21 -0.73 12.73
CA LEU A 446 -36.70 -1.99 13.28
C LEU A 446 -38.10 -1.84 13.90
N TYR A 447 -38.38 -0.73 14.57
CA TYR A 447 -39.70 -0.45 15.15
C TYR A 447 -40.77 -0.23 14.08
N PHE A 448 -40.53 0.68 13.12
CA PHE A 448 -41.46 0.93 12.02
C PHE A 448 -41.63 -0.27 11.07
N GLY A 449 -40.61 -1.12 10.96
CA GLY A 449 -40.65 -2.39 10.22
C GLY A 449 -41.31 -3.54 10.98
N GLY A 450 -41.77 -3.33 12.22
CA GLY A 450 -42.45 -4.35 13.04
C GLY A 450 -41.54 -5.45 13.61
N LYS A 451 -40.22 -5.34 13.42
CA LYS A 451 -39.21 -6.29 13.94
C LYS A 451 -38.82 -6.02 15.39
N LEU A 452 -38.95 -4.77 15.83
CA LEU A 452 -38.87 -4.37 17.23
C LEU A 452 -40.26 -3.94 17.68
N LYS A 453 -40.83 -4.62 18.68
CA LYS A 453 -42.08 -4.20 19.33
C LYS A 453 -41.76 -3.61 20.69
N ILE A 454 -42.40 -2.49 21.02
CA ILE A 454 -42.21 -1.81 22.30
C ILE A 454 -43.57 -1.71 22.99
N SER A 455 -43.64 -2.16 24.23
CA SER A 455 -44.84 -2.03 25.08
C SER A 455 -44.50 -1.34 26.41
N GLY A 456 -45.49 -0.66 27.00
CA GLY A 456 -45.26 0.25 28.14
C GLY A 456 -44.92 1.68 27.70
N ASP A 457 -43.98 2.32 28.37
CA ASP A 457 -43.52 3.69 28.12
C ASP A 457 -42.57 3.75 26.91
N ILE A 458 -43.15 3.92 25.71
CA ILE A 458 -42.39 3.99 24.44
C ILE A 458 -41.36 5.14 24.47
N MET A 459 -41.64 6.26 25.13
CA MET A 459 -40.69 7.37 25.23
C MET A 459 -39.48 7.01 26.09
N ALA A 460 -39.62 6.10 27.05
CA ALA A 460 -38.49 5.59 27.81
C ALA A 460 -37.49 4.83 26.91
N SER A 461 -37.93 4.16 25.84
CA SER A 461 -37.04 3.42 24.93
C SER A 461 -36.01 4.32 24.24
N GLN A 462 -36.34 5.60 24.01
CA GLN A 462 -35.40 6.59 23.45
C GLN A 462 -34.25 6.92 24.41
N LYS A 463 -34.37 6.57 25.70
CA LYS A 463 -33.30 6.75 26.68
C LYS A 463 -32.24 5.63 26.63
N LEU A 464 -32.45 4.59 25.81
CA LEU A 464 -31.52 3.48 25.61
C LEU A 464 -30.40 3.79 24.59
N THR A 465 -30.22 5.05 24.17
CA THR A 465 -29.15 5.45 23.23
C THR A 465 -27.74 5.15 23.74
N PHE A 466 -27.57 4.82 25.02
CA PHE A 466 -26.29 4.37 25.58
C PHE A 466 -25.89 2.97 25.10
N LEU A 467 -26.80 2.17 24.55
CA LEU A 467 -26.48 0.87 23.96
C LEU A 467 -25.42 0.94 22.85
N GLY A 468 -25.43 2.02 22.06
CA GLY A 468 -24.41 2.28 21.04
C GLY A 468 -23.09 2.82 21.59
N LYS A 469 -22.98 3.00 22.91
CA LYS A 469 -21.75 3.42 23.62
C LYS A 469 -21.10 2.28 24.40
N LEU A 470 -21.63 1.06 24.27
CA LEU A 470 -21.01 -0.12 24.86
C LEU A 470 -19.67 -0.37 24.17
N ASP A 471 -18.61 -0.48 24.96
CA ASP A 471 -17.27 -0.75 24.46
C ASP A 471 -17.22 -2.17 23.85
N PRO A 472 -16.89 -2.32 22.54
CA PRO A 472 -16.75 -3.64 21.91
C PRO A 472 -15.73 -4.56 22.60
N ALA A 473 -14.74 -4.00 23.31
CA ALA A 473 -13.78 -4.77 24.10
C ALA A 473 -14.44 -5.41 25.34
N GLN A 474 -15.38 -4.72 26.00
CA GLN A 474 -16.12 -5.26 27.15
C GLN A 474 -17.07 -6.40 26.74
N VAL A 475 -17.75 -6.24 25.61
CA VAL A 475 -18.61 -7.31 25.04
C VAL A 475 -17.76 -8.54 24.68
N SER A 476 -16.59 -8.31 24.09
CA SER A 476 -15.64 -9.39 23.76
C SER A 476 -15.06 -10.06 25.02
N ALA A 477 -14.80 -9.30 26.09
CA ALA A 477 -14.33 -9.82 27.37
C ALA A 477 -15.40 -10.69 28.06
N ALA A 478 -16.66 -10.24 28.05
CA ALA A 478 -17.78 -11.01 28.58
C ALA A 478 -17.97 -12.35 27.83
N ALA A 479 -17.85 -12.33 26.50
CA ALA A 479 -17.88 -13.55 25.69
C ALA A 479 -16.77 -14.53 26.07
N ASN A 480 -15.55 -14.03 26.22
CA ASN A 480 -14.39 -14.84 26.61
C ASN A 480 -14.55 -15.42 28.03
N ALA A 481 -15.11 -14.65 28.96
CA ALA A 481 -15.38 -15.12 30.33
C ALA A 481 -16.46 -16.22 30.36
N ARG A 482 -17.54 -16.07 29.58
CA ARG A 482 -18.60 -17.07 29.47
C ARG A 482 -18.09 -18.40 28.93
N ALA A 483 -17.19 -18.38 27.96
CA ALA A 483 -16.65 -19.60 27.36
C ALA A 483 -15.78 -20.45 28.32
N GLY A 484 -15.45 -19.94 29.52
CA GLY A 484 -14.58 -20.61 30.50
C GLY A 484 -15.25 -21.05 31.81
N GLY A 485 -16.57 -21.24 31.87
CA GLY A 485 -17.31 -21.39 33.14
C GLY A 485 -17.04 -22.65 33.98
N GLY A 486 -16.62 -22.47 35.25
CA GLY A 486 -16.65 -23.49 36.31
C GLY A 486 -15.79 -23.16 37.53
N ALA A 487 -16.41 -22.65 38.61
CA ALA A 487 -15.81 -21.95 39.75
C ALA A 487 -14.84 -22.74 40.66
N ALA A 488 -13.78 -22.04 41.09
CA ALA A 488 -13.20 -22.14 42.43
C ALA A 488 -12.77 -20.72 42.90
N ALA A 489 -13.13 -20.37 44.13
CA ALA A 489 -12.80 -19.12 44.81
C ALA A 489 -11.90 -19.42 46.03
N PRO A 490 -11.31 -18.43 46.72
CA PRO A 490 -10.98 -17.07 46.31
C PRO A 490 -9.48 -16.79 46.54
N GLU A 491 -8.74 -16.31 45.53
CA GLU A 491 -7.46 -15.63 45.81
C GLU A 491 -7.03 -14.71 44.67
N ALA A 492 -6.68 -13.49 45.06
CA ALA A 492 -5.99 -12.42 44.33
C ALA A 492 -6.70 -11.78 43.11
N ALA A 493 -6.93 -10.46 43.23
CA ALA A 493 -7.54 -9.59 42.25
C ALA A 493 -6.87 -9.68 40.86
N PRO A 494 -7.64 -9.76 39.75
CA PRO A 494 -7.07 -9.75 38.42
C PRO A 494 -6.56 -8.35 38.06
N ALA A 495 -5.30 -8.30 37.68
CA ALA A 495 -4.54 -7.12 37.30
C ALA A 495 -5.14 -6.40 36.07
N ALA A 496 -4.86 -5.09 36.01
CA ALA A 496 -5.17 -4.16 34.93
C ALA A 496 -4.89 -4.72 33.51
N PRO A 497 -5.63 -4.28 32.48
CA PRO A 497 -5.54 -4.81 31.12
C PRO A 497 -4.11 -4.66 30.56
N ALA A 498 -3.60 -5.73 29.96
CA ALA A 498 -2.32 -5.72 29.26
C ALA A 498 -2.41 -4.75 28.06
N GLY A 499 -1.53 -3.74 28.08
CA GLY A 499 -1.58 -2.54 27.24
C GLY A 499 -1.14 -2.75 25.79
N SER A 500 -1.39 -1.70 24.98
CA SER A 500 -0.76 -1.53 23.67
C SER A 500 0.77 -1.46 23.82
N PRO A 501 1.56 -1.80 22.77
CA PRO A 501 3.01 -1.64 22.78
C PRO A 501 3.49 -0.24 23.19
N SER A 502 2.73 0.82 22.85
CA SER A 502 2.98 2.20 23.29
C SER A 502 2.63 2.48 24.76
N GLY A 503 1.62 1.81 25.33
CA GLY A 503 1.22 2.00 26.73
C GLY A 503 2.32 1.55 27.70
N ASP A 504 3.00 0.44 27.41
CA ASP A 504 4.18 -0.01 28.17
C ASP A 504 5.33 1.01 28.06
N VAL A 505 5.49 1.67 26.91
CA VAL A 505 6.48 2.73 26.72
C VAL A 505 6.13 3.96 27.54
N PHE A 506 4.87 4.43 27.57
CA PHE A 506 4.48 5.56 28.42
C PHE A 506 4.56 5.27 29.92
N ILE A 507 4.35 4.02 30.33
CA ILE A 507 4.62 3.58 31.70
C ILE A 507 6.11 3.73 32.05
N ALA A 508 7.00 3.31 31.15
CA ALA A 508 8.43 3.47 31.35
C ALA A 508 8.86 4.95 31.35
N ILE A 509 8.26 5.79 30.50
CA ILE A 509 8.49 7.23 30.47
C ILE A 509 8.05 7.87 31.80
N ARG A 510 6.89 7.51 32.32
CA ARG A 510 6.37 8.01 33.61
C ARG A 510 7.37 7.76 34.76
N ASP A 511 7.82 6.51 34.89
CA ASP A 511 8.78 6.12 35.92
C ASP A 511 10.15 6.79 35.75
N HIS A 512 10.58 7.03 34.51
CA HIS A 512 11.80 7.80 34.23
C HIS A 512 11.64 9.27 34.64
N VAL A 513 10.53 9.93 34.28
CA VAL A 513 10.25 11.33 34.63
C VAL A 513 10.17 11.53 36.15
N GLU A 514 9.56 10.59 36.88
CA GLU A 514 9.49 10.63 38.36
C GLU A 514 10.86 10.54 39.03
N ARG A 515 11.80 9.77 38.45
CA ARG A 515 13.16 9.60 38.98
C ARG A 515 14.11 10.73 38.58
N HIS A 516 13.72 11.55 37.61
CA HIS A 516 14.53 12.63 37.04
C HIS A 516 13.80 13.98 37.13
N PRO A 517 13.53 14.51 38.34
CA PRO A 517 12.82 15.78 38.52
C PRO A 517 13.51 16.97 37.86
N GLU A 518 14.83 16.89 37.62
CA GLU A 518 15.60 17.88 36.87
C GLU A 518 15.13 18.04 35.41
N LEU A 519 14.41 17.05 34.84
CA LEU A 519 13.81 17.16 33.51
C LEU A 519 12.75 18.27 33.46
N ALA A 520 12.00 18.49 34.54
CA ALA A 520 11.01 19.57 34.61
C ALA A 520 11.69 20.96 34.56
N GLU A 521 12.79 21.14 35.27
CA GLU A 521 13.56 22.39 35.25
C GLU A 521 14.25 22.65 33.90
N LYS A 522 14.77 21.59 33.26
CA LYS A 522 15.49 21.69 31.97
C LYS A 522 14.55 21.84 30.77
N ILE A 523 13.41 21.16 30.79
CA ILE A 523 12.51 21.07 29.64
C ILE A 523 11.40 22.10 29.74
N GLY A 524 10.66 22.16 30.86
CA GLY A 524 9.67 23.21 31.15
C GLY A 524 8.45 23.23 30.22
N LYS A 525 8.08 22.10 29.60
CA LYS A 525 7.10 22.02 28.51
C LYS A 525 6.10 20.89 28.69
N VAL A 526 4.95 21.00 28.02
CA VAL A 526 3.90 19.97 27.94
C VAL A 526 3.87 19.41 26.52
N PHE A 527 4.07 18.10 26.40
CA PHE A 527 4.00 17.36 25.14
C PHE A 527 2.73 16.52 25.08
N GLN A 528 2.08 16.48 23.94
CA GLN A 528 0.95 15.59 23.68
C GLN A 528 1.28 14.67 22.51
N PHE A 529 1.06 13.37 22.66
CA PHE A 529 1.26 12.36 21.63
C PHE A 529 -0.10 11.85 21.19
N LYS A 530 -0.45 12.01 19.91
CA LYS A 530 -1.62 11.42 19.26
C LYS A 530 -1.15 10.23 18.44
N LEU A 531 -1.28 9.03 18.99
CA LEU A 531 -0.91 7.82 18.30
C LEU A 531 -2.07 7.36 17.42
N VAL A 532 -1.77 6.91 16.21
CA VAL A 532 -2.75 6.32 15.28
C VAL A 532 -2.45 4.84 15.06
N ALA A 533 -3.51 4.04 14.89
CA ALA A 533 -3.44 2.60 14.59
C ALA A 533 -2.61 1.75 15.61
N PRO A 534 -3.11 1.52 16.84
CA PRO A 534 -4.40 1.95 17.39
C PRO A 534 -4.40 3.40 17.88
N ASP A 535 -5.57 4.03 17.90
CA ASP A 535 -5.73 5.42 18.31
C ASP A 535 -5.58 5.55 19.84
N SER A 536 -4.62 6.37 20.30
CA SER A 536 -4.47 6.71 21.72
C SER A 536 -3.85 8.09 21.89
N VAL A 537 -4.09 8.74 23.02
CA VAL A 537 -3.54 10.06 23.30
C VAL A 537 -2.87 10.09 24.67
N TRP A 538 -1.67 10.63 24.73
CA TRP A 538 -0.86 10.70 25.94
C TRP A 538 -0.28 12.09 26.13
N THR A 539 -0.14 12.53 27.37
CA THR A 539 0.43 13.83 27.72
C THR A 539 1.62 13.66 28.65
N ILE A 540 2.76 14.28 28.34
CA ILE A 540 3.93 14.43 29.22
C ILE A 540 3.99 15.88 29.67
N ASN A 541 3.81 16.16 30.96
CA ASN A 541 3.88 17.49 31.54
C ASN A 541 5.17 17.68 32.37
N LEU A 542 6.07 18.51 31.86
CA LEU A 542 7.35 18.84 32.51
C LEU A 542 7.40 20.30 32.97
N LYS A 543 6.26 20.92 33.33
CA LYS A 543 6.22 22.32 33.82
C LYS A 543 6.52 22.46 35.32
N ALA A 544 6.38 21.40 36.09
CA ALA A 544 6.67 21.37 37.52
C ALA A 544 7.34 20.04 37.89
N ALA A 545 8.23 20.05 38.89
CA ALA A 545 8.87 18.84 39.40
C ALA A 545 8.05 18.21 40.54
N PRO A 546 7.87 16.87 40.59
CA PRO A 546 8.20 15.91 39.54
C PRO A 546 7.24 16.06 38.35
N GLY A 547 7.74 15.86 37.12
CA GLY A 547 6.89 15.89 35.93
C GLY A 547 5.84 14.76 35.94
N SER A 548 4.80 14.87 35.12
CA SER A 548 3.74 13.84 35.02
C SER A 548 3.61 13.28 33.60
N VAL A 549 3.11 12.04 33.50
CA VAL A 549 2.80 11.37 32.24
C VAL A 549 1.44 10.70 32.39
N ASP A 550 0.47 11.18 31.63
CA ASP A 550 -0.94 10.86 31.82
C ASP A 550 -1.59 10.47 30.48
N GLU A 551 -2.51 9.50 30.51
CA GLU A 551 -3.33 9.17 29.33
C GLU A 551 -4.42 10.23 29.16
N GLY A 552 -4.57 10.76 27.94
CA GLY A 552 -5.55 11.79 27.60
C GLY A 552 -4.95 13.05 26.98
N GLU A 553 -5.85 13.91 26.49
CA GLU A 553 -5.51 15.19 25.86
C GLU A 553 -5.20 16.28 26.90
N SER A 554 -4.18 17.08 26.62
CA SER A 554 -3.92 18.33 27.32
C SER A 554 -4.75 19.45 26.70
N THR A 555 -5.32 20.33 27.52
CA THR A 555 -6.01 21.53 27.04
C THR A 555 -5.07 22.64 26.54
N LYS A 556 -3.76 22.55 26.87
CA LYS A 556 -2.72 23.51 26.45
C LYS A 556 -1.35 22.83 26.25
N PRO A 557 -1.20 21.92 25.28
CA PRO A 557 0.10 21.34 24.96
C PRO A 557 1.00 22.41 24.33
N ASP A 558 2.26 22.47 24.76
CA ASP A 558 3.25 23.32 24.09
C ASP A 558 3.67 22.68 22.75
N CYS A 559 3.69 21.34 22.65
CA CYS A 559 4.03 20.60 21.44
C CYS A 559 3.15 19.33 21.31
N THR A 560 2.50 19.14 20.16
CA THR A 560 1.70 17.94 19.85
C THR A 560 2.38 17.14 18.74
N LEU A 561 2.58 15.84 18.95
CA LEU A 561 3.20 14.90 18.03
C LEU A 561 2.16 13.85 17.60
N GLU A 562 1.91 13.73 16.29
CA GLU A 562 0.99 12.74 15.72
C GLU A 562 1.78 11.75 14.86
N LEU A 563 1.74 10.46 15.20
CA LEU A 563 2.49 9.38 14.53
C LEU A 563 1.86 8.01 14.82
N SER A 564 2.25 6.95 14.13
CA SER A 564 1.70 5.62 14.43
C SER A 564 2.22 5.06 15.76
N ASP A 565 1.45 4.17 16.38
CA ASP A 565 1.88 3.43 17.59
C ASP A 565 3.24 2.74 17.39
N ALA A 566 3.42 2.09 16.24
CA ALA A 566 4.65 1.42 15.88
C ALA A 566 5.84 2.38 15.67
N ASP A 567 5.60 3.50 14.99
CA ASP A 567 6.66 4.52 14.76
C ASP A 567 7.06 5.20 16.08
N PHE A 568 6.12 5.41 17.01
CA PHE A 568 6.41 5.92 18.34
C PHE A 568 7.28 4.97 19.16
N VAL A 569 6.94 3.67 19.19
CA VAL A 569 7.77 2.68 19.88
C VAL A 569 9.17 2.62 19.26
N ALA A 570 9.29 2.59 17.93
CA ALA A 570 10.57 2.59 17.25
C ALA A 570 11.39 3.87 17.55
N MET A 571 10.73 5.02 17.63
CA MET A 571 11.37 6.31 17.94
C MET A 571 11.97 6.33 19.36
N THR A 572 11.24 5.82 20.35
CA THR A 572 11.74 5.73 21.74
C THR A 572 12.90 4.75 21.92
N ARG A 573 13.00 3.74 21.05
CA ARG A 573 14.11 2.76 21.04
C ARG A 573 15.33 3.21 20.23
N GLY A 574 15.24 4.37 19.55
CA GLY A 574 16.26 4.81 18.61
C GLY A 574 16.30 4.02 17.30
N GLU A 575 15.29 3.18 17.03
CA GLU A 575 15.15 2.37 15.82
C GLU A 575 14.53 3.19 14.66
N ALA A 576 13.84 4.29 14.98
CA ALA A 576 13.34 5.27 14.03
C ALA A 576 13.81 6.68 14.41
N ASP A 577 14.27 7.45 13.42
CA ASP A 577 14.69 8.83 13.62
C ASP A 577 13.48 9.78 13.53
N ALA A 578 13.29 10.60 14.56
CA ALA A 578 12.15 11.52 14.66
C ALA A 578 12.14 12.58 13.54
N GLN A 579 13.31 13.03 13.10
CA GLN A 579 13.44 14.01 12.04
C GLN A 579 13.09 13.39 10.67
N LYS A 580 13.50 12.14 10.41
CA LYS A 580 13.08 11.37 9.23
C LYS A 580 11.59 11.06 9.23
N LEU A 581 11.02 10.72 10.38
CA LEU A 581 9.57 10.56 10.52
C LEU A 581 8.83 11.88 10.22
N TYR A 582 9.37 13.01 10.66
CA TYR A 582 8.78 14.33 10.40
C TYR A 582 8.81 14.69 8.91
N PHE A 583 9.98 14.61 8.27
CA PHE A 583 10.12 14.93 6.85
C PHE A 583 9.40 13.94 5.91
N SER A 584 9.16 12.70 6.35
CA SER A 584 8.33 11.73 5.61
C SER A 584 6.83 11.88 5.84
N GLY A 585 6.40 12.81 6.69
CA GLY A 585 5.00 13.05 7.03
C GLY A 585 4.37 11.98 7.95
N LYS A 586 5.17 11.01 8.43
CA LYS A 586 4.75 9.97 9.38
C LYS A 586 4.70 10.46 10.82
N LEU A 587 5.45 11.51 11.14
CA LEU A 587 5.33 12.29 12.36
C LEU A 587 4.88 13.70 11.96
N LYS A 588 3.75 14.17 12.49
CA LYS A 588 3.34 15.57 12.37
C LYS A 588 3.54 16.25 13.71
N ILE A 589 4.08 17.46 13.69
CA ILE A 589 4.30 18.25 14.90
C ILE A 589 3.51 19.54 14.79
N ALA A 590 2.69 19.83 15.80
CA ALA A 590 1.93 21.07 15.91
C ALA A 590 2.28 21.80 17.23
N GLY A 591 2.32 23.13 17.21
CA GLY A 591 2.75 23.95 18.35
C GLY A 591 4.24 24.33 18.28
N ASP A 592 4.93 24.31 19.42
CA ASP A 592 6.34 24.62 19.59
C ASP A 592 7.22 23.48 19.05
N ILE A 593 7.53 23.54 17.76
CA ILE A 593 8.38 22.55 17.07
C ILE A 593 9.76 22.44 17.73
N MET A 594 10.32 23.52 18.28
CA MET A 594 11.61 23.50 18.96
C MET A 594 11.56 22.72 20.27
N ALA A 595 10.41 22.69 20.95
CA ALA A 595 10.21 21.84 22.12
C ALA A 595 10.34 20.35 21.76
N SER A 596 9.93 19.90 20.57
CA SER A 596 10.02 18.49 20.15
C SER A 596 11.46 17.95 20.20
N GLN A 597 12.47 18.80 19.95
CA GLN A 597 13.88 18.42 20.01
C GLN A 597 14.36 18.09 21.44
N LYS A 598 13.61 18.51 22.46
CA LYS A 598 13.90 18.20 23.87
C LYS A 598 13.41 16.81 24.29
N LEU A 599 12.74 16.06 23.41
CA LEU A 599 12.27 14.69 23.67
C LEU A 599 13.37 13.61 23.54
N LYS A 600 14.63 13.99 23.29
CA LYS A 600 15.75 13.03 23.18
C LYS A 600 15.94 12.17 24.43
N PHE A 601 15.54 12.66 25.61
CA PHE A 601 15.59 11.87 26.86
C PHE A 601 14.77 10.58 26.80
N LEU A 602 13.79 10.47 25.89
CA LEU A 602 13.03 9.22 25.68
C LEU A 602 13.92 8.05 25.27
N GLN A 603 15.07 8.32 24.65
CA GLN A 603 16.07 7.32 24.27
C GLN A 603 17.07 7.00 25.39
N ASP A 604 17.10 7.82 26.45
CA ASP A 604 17.97 7.63 27.62
C ASP A 604 17.30 6.75 28.70
N ILE A 605 16.10 6.22 28.41
CA ILE A 605 15.37 5.34 29.33
C ILE A 605 16.04 3.97 29.36
N ASP A 606 16.63 3.62 30.51
CA ASP A 606 17.27 2.33 30.77
C ASP A 606 16.28 1.17 30.50
N PRO A 607 16.56 0.27 29.53
CA PRO A 607 15.66 -0.82 29.16
C PRO A 607 15.36 -1.81 30.30
N ALA A 608 16.29 -2.04 31.22
CA ALA A 608 16.08 -2.93 32.36
C ALA A 608 15.14 -2.28 33.38
N LYS A 609 15.30 -0.98 33.64
CA LYS A 609 14.42 -0.23 34.54
C LYS A 609 13.05 0.04 33.92
N ALA A 610 12.97 0.23 32.61
CA ALA A 610 11.71 0.31 31.88
C ALA A 610 10.90 -0.97 32.05
N LYS A 611 11.55 -2.13 31.95
CA LYS A 611 10.92 -3.44 32.19
C LYS A 611 10.43 -3.58 33.63
N GLU A 612 11.26 -3.24 34.61
CA GLU A 612 10.87 -3.25 36.03
C GLU A 612 9.73 -2.27 36.34
N ALA A 613 9.68 -1.10 35.68
CA ALA A 613 8.64 -0.11 35.82
C ALA A 613 7.30 -0.58 35.22
N VAL A 614 7.34 -1.22 34.06
CA VAL A 614 6.18 -1.86 33.43
C VAL A 614 5.65 -2.99 34.32
N GLU A 615 6.54 -3.82 34.86
CA GLU A 615 6.18 -4.89 35.80
C GLU A 615 5.59 -4.33 37.11
N ARG A 616 6.14 -3.22 37.62
CA ARG A 616 5.66 -2.54 38.84
C ARG A 616 4.36 -1.78 38.64
N ALA A 617 4.15 -1.12 37.50
CA ALA A 617 2.89 -0.45 37.18
C ALA A 617 1.76 -1.46 36.98
N ARG A 618 2.07 -2.61 36.38
CA ARG A 618 1.14 -3.76 36.32
C ARG A 618 0.81 -4.32 37.71
N ALA A 619 1.70 -4.14 38.69
CA ALA A 619 1.45 -4.46 40.10
C ALA A 619 0.77 -3.32 40.90
N GLY A 620 0.90 -2.06 40.47
CA GLY A 620 0.47 -0.85 41.18
C GLY A 620 -0.89 -0.26 40.78
N CYS A 621 -1.44 -0.62 39.62
CA CYS A 621 -2.81 -0.23 39.19
C CYS A 621 -3.95 -0.83 40.06
N ALA A 622 -3.64 -1.42 41.21
CA ALA A 622 -4.60 -1.82 42.24
C ALA A 622 -5.03 -0.67 43.17
N ALA A 623 -4.49 0.55 43.01
CA ALA A 623 -4.80 1.68 43.89
C ALA A 623 -4.95 3.00 43.10
N ASN A 624 -6.12 3.64 43.26
CA ASN A 624 -6.49 5.01 42.88
C ASN A 624 -6.92 5.27 41.42
N GLU A 625 -8.25 5.31 41.29
CA GLU A 625 -9.03 5.92 40.21
C GLU A 625 -9.06 7.47 40.32
N VAL A 626 -9.58 8.11 39.24
CA VAL A 626 -10.18 9.47 39.16
C VAL A 626 -9.15 10.58 38.83
N GLN A 627 -9.25 11.44 37.80
CA GLN A 627 -10.39 12.19 37.24
C GLN A 627 -9.99 12.83 35.87
N ALA A 628 -10.89 12.86 34.89
CA ALA A 628 -10.77 13.68 33.66
C ALA A 628 -11.91 14.72 33.59
N PRO A 629 -11.69 15.90 32.99
CA PRO A 629 -12.79 16.67 32.42
C PRO A 629 -12.59 17.11 30.96
N ALA A 630 -13.52 16.61 30.12
CA ALA A 630 -14.34 17.30 29.12
C ALA A 630 -13.71 18.10 27.96
N ALA A 631 -13.86 17.52 26.75
CA ALA A 631 -13.73 18.16 25.44
C ALA A 631 -14.95 19.03 25.07
N GLN A 632 -14.71 20.12 24.35
CA GLN A 632 -15.70 20.87 23.56
C GLN A 632 -15.32 20.84 22.09
N ALA A 633 -16.33 20.79 21.22
CA ALA A 633 -16.22 20.47 19.79
C ALA A 633 -16.28 21.70 18.85
N LYS A 634 -15.88 21.43 17.58
CA LYS A 634 -15.95 22.18 16.28
C LYS A 634 -14.66 22.90 15.85
N PRO A 635 -14.44 23.21 14.54
CA PRO A 635 -15.08 22.78 13.27
C PRO A 635 -14.06 22.40 12.14
N ALA A 636 -14.56 22.05 10.94
CA ALA A 636 -13.75 21.78 9.74
C ALA A 636 -12.93 22.99 9.24
N ALA A 637 -11.73 22.74 8.67
CA ALA A 637 -10.78 23.74 8.16
C ALA A 637 -10.70 23.74 6.60
N PRO A 638 -10.21 24.82 5.95
CA PRO A 638 -10.63 25.27 4.61
C PRO A 638 -9.82 24.71 3.42
N SER A 639 -10.42 24.77 2.23
CA SER A 639 -9.84 24.46 0.90
C SER A 639 -8.81 25.51 0.46
N GLY A 640 -7.67 25.08 -0.12
CA GLY A 640 -6.67 25.95 -0.73
C GLY A 640 -7.16 26.70 -1.99
N PRO A 641 -6.30 27.50 -2.65
CA PRO A 641 -6.70 28.32 -3.82
C PRO A 641 -7.16 27.44 -4.98
N GLY A 642 -8.23 27.87 -5.64
CA GLY A 642 -8.82 27.17 -6.78
C GLY A 642 -8.06 27.40 -8.08
N PHE A 643 -8.38 26.64 -9.13
CA PHE A 643 -7.72 26.73 -10.44
C PHE A 643 -7.75 28.15 -11.01
N ALA A 644 -8.88 28.85 -10.87
CA ALA A 644 -9.04 30.23 -11.32
C ALA A 644 -8.12 31.22 -10.58
N ASP A 645 -7.84 30.98 -9.30
CA ASP A 645 -6.97 31.85 -8.49
C ASP A 645 -5.52 31.78 -8.99
N VAL A 646 -5.05 30.57 -9.33
CA VAL A 646 -3.71 30.37 -9.90
C VAL A 646 -3.60 30.98 -11.30
N MET A 647 -4.66 30.87 -12.12
CA MET A 647 -4.67 31.49 -13.46
C MET A 647 -4.66 33.03 -13.39
N LYS A 648 -5.30 33.62 -12.37
CA LYS A 648 -5.23 35.06 -12.11
C LYS A 648 -3.84 35.49 -11.64
N ALA A 649 -3.22 34.73 -10.74
CA ALA A 649 -1.85 35.00 -10.29
C ALA A 649 -0.84 34.93 -11.46
N LEU A 650 -1.05 34.01 -12.42
CA LEU A 650 -0.26 33.95 -13.64
C LEU A 650 -0.40 35.24 -14.48
N GLU A 651 -1.62 35.78 -14.61
CA GLU A 651 -1.85 37.04 -15.32
C GLU A 651 -1.08 38.20 -14.70
N GLU A 652 -1.12 38.31 -13.38
CA GLU A 652 -0.39 39.34 -12.61
C GLU A 652 1.13 39.20 -12.80
N LYS A 653 1.67 37.97 -12.71
CA LYS A 653 3.10 37.70 -12.94
C LYS A 653 3.55 38.02 -14.37
N LEU A 654 2.72 37.73 -15.37
CA LEU A 654 3.02 38.07 -16.77
C LEU A 654 3.01 39.59 -17.02
N ALA A 655 2.18 40.34 -16.29
CA ALA A 655 2.17 41.81 -16.35
C ALA A 655 3.43 42.41 -15.70
N GLU A 656 3.92 41.82 -14.60
CA GLU A 656 5.12 42.27 -13.89
C GLU A 656 6.42 41.85 -14.58
N SER A 657 6.41 40.76 -15.35
CA SER A 657 7.58 40.18 -16.02
C SER A 657 7.34 39.89 -17.52
N PRO A 658 7.29 40.91 -18.40
CA PRO A 658 6.98 40.73 -19.83
C PRO A 658 7.95 39.83 -20.60
N GLY A 659 9.20 39.71 -20.13
CA GLY A 659 10.22 38.83 -20.73
C GLY A 659 9.88 37.34 -20.64
N LEU A 660 9.06 36.94 -19.66
CA LEU A 660 8.64 35.55 -19.45
C LEU A 660 7.80 35.01 -20.62
N ALA A 661 7.04 35.88 -21.29
CA ALA A 661 6.25 35.51 -22.44
C ALA A 661 7.13 35.13 -23.65
N ALA A 662 8.25 35.84 -23.85
CA ALA A 662 9.17 35.58 -24.95
C ALA A 662 9.90 34.23 -24.84
N GLU A 663 10.07 33.70 -23.62
CA GLU A 663 10.70 32.38 -23.39
C GLU A 663 9.79 31.20 -23.79
N VAL A 664 8.49 31.44 -23.94
CA VAL A 664 7.50 30.42 -24.33
C VAL A 664 7.01 30.65 -25.76
N GLY A 665 6.71 31.89 -26.14
CA GLY A 665 6.45 32.29 -27.53
C GLY A 665 5.20 31.67 -28.16
N ALA A 666 4.28 31.11 -27.37
CA ALA A 666 3.22 30.24 -27.88
C ALA A 666 1.83 30.61 -27.32
N LEU A 667 0.79 30.17 -28.04
CA LEU A 667 -0.60 30.22 -27.59
C LEU A 667 -0.92 28.90 -26.87
N LEU A 668 -1.25 28.94 -25.59
CA LEU A 668 -1.52 27.77 -24.76
C LEU A 668 -2.97 27.74 -24.29
N VAL A 669 -3.48 26.56 -24.01
CA VAL A 669 -4.74 26.37 -23.27
C VAL A 669 -4.46 25.60 -21.99
N MET A 670 -4.85 26.15 -20.84
CA MET A 670 -4.87 25.47 -19.54
C MET A 670 -6.30 25.01 -19.27
N ARG A 671 -6.50 23.73 -19.02
CA ARG A 671 -7.82 23.12 -18.79
C ARG A 671 -7.86 22.44 -17.43
N GLU A 672 -8.88 22.76 -16.65
CA GLU A 672 -9.17 22.03 -15.43
C GLU A 672 -9.82 20.68 -15.80
N ALA A 673 -9.35 19.59 -15.19
CA ALA A 673 -9.91 18.26 -15.42
C ALA A 673 -11.40 18.21 -15.02
N GLY A 674 -12.28 18.16 -16.03
CA GLY A 674 -13.74 18.19 -15.84
C GLY A 674 -14.32 19.57 -15.56
N GLY A 675 -13.52 20.64 -15.72
CA GLY A 675 -13.90 22.03 -15.43
C GLY A 675 -13.66 22.98 -16.59
N ASP A 676 -13.42 24.25 -16.23
CA ASP A 676 -13.25 25.35 -17.17
C ASP A 676 -11.87 25.31 -17.87
N ALA A 677 -11.69 26.18 -18.86
CA ALA A 677 -10.44 26.34 -19.58
C ALA A 677 -10.05 27.81 -19.68
N TRP A 678 -8.75 28.07 -19.83
CA TRP A 678 -8.17 29.39 -19.97
C TRP A 678 -7.18 29.40 -21.12
N THR A 679 -7.21 30.46 -21.92
CA THR A 679 -6.26 30.71 -22.99
C THR A 679 -5.15 31.63 -22.46
N VAL A 680 -3.89 31.21 -22.64
CA VAL A 680 -2.69 31.96 -22.29
C VAL A 680 -1.96 32.32 -23.58
N ASP A 681 -2.00 33.59 -23.98
CA ASP A 681 -1.42 34.07 -25.24
C ASP A 681 -0.04 34.69 -24.97
N LEU A 682 1.05 33.98 -25.35
CA LEU A 682 2.44 34.39 -25.11
C LEU A 682 3.23 34.61 -26.42
N ARG A 683 2.53 34.84 -27.55
CA ARG A 683 3.18 35.00 -28.86
C ARG A 683 3.91 36.34 -28.99
N GLU A 684 4.99 36.33 -29.76
CA GLU A 684 5.82 37.52 -30.02
C GLU A 684 5.00 38.66 -30.66
N GLY A 685 5.10 39.87 -30.09
CA GLY A 685 4.35 41.05 -30.55
C GLY A 685 2.91 41.18 -30.02
N ALA A 686 2.40 40.19 -29.28
CA ALA A 686 1.15 40.28 -28.53
C ALA A 686 1.41 40.64 -27.06
N ALA A 687 0.52 41.42 -26.43
CA ALA A 687 0.56 41.59 -24.97
C ALA A 687 0.18 40.26 -24.30
N ALA A 688 1.06 39.77 -23.42
CA ALA A 688 0.82 38.53 -22.68
C ALA A 688 -0.50 38.65 -21.90
N ARG A 689 -1.41 37.69 -22.10
CA ARG A 689 -2.75 37.74 -21.49
C ARG A 689 -3.27 36.35 -21.15
N VAL A 690 -4.00 36.27 -20.06
CA VAL A 690 -4.78 35.09 -19.63
C VAL A 690 -6.25 35.43 -19.80
N THR A 691 -7.02 34.58 -20.48
CA THR A 691 -8.45 34.81 -20.70
C THR A 691 -9.23 33.53 -20.42
N ALA A 692 -10.39 33.65 -19.78
CA ALA A 692 -11.28 32.51 -19.60
C ALA A 692 -11.85 32.05 -20.95
N GLY A 693 -11.94 30.73 -21.13
CA GLY A 693 -12.33 30.07 -22.37
C GLY A 693 -11.14 29.43 -23.10
N ALA A 694 -11.43 28.38 -23.86
CA ALA A 694 -10.48 27.77 -24.79
C ALA A 694 -10.57 28.45 -26.16
N THR A 695 -9.43 28.54 -26.86
CA THR A 695 -9.35 28.99 -28.25
C THR A 695 -8.91 27.85 -29.16
N ASP A 696 -9.33 27.89 -30.41
CA ASP A 696 -8.77 27.06 -31.46
C ASP A 696 -7.36 27.55 -31.84
N GLY A 697 -6.51 26.63 -32.32
CA GLY A 697 -5.16 26.96 -32.79
C GLY A 697 -4.08 27.11 -31.72
N ALA A 698 -4.33 26.64 -30.49
CA ALA A 698 -3.30 26.57 -29.45
C ALA A 698 -2.20 25.58 -29.81
N ALA A 699 -0.94 25.95 -29.54
CA ALA A 699 0.22 25.10 -29.77
C ALA A 699 0.24 23.90 -28.82
N ALA A 700 -0.24 24.08 -27.59
CA ALA A 700 -0.45 23.01 -26.63
C ALA A 700 -1.65 23.28 -25.71
N THR A 701 -2.36 22.22 -25.36
CA THR A 701 -3.40 22.19 -24.33
C THR A 701 -2.94 21.32 -23.17
N PHE A 702 -2.92 21.90 -21.97
CA PHE A 702 -2.53 21.26 -20.72
C PHE A 702 -3.77 21.00 -19.88
N THR A 703 -4.02 19.74 -19.52
CA THR A 703 -5.17 19.36 -18.69
C THR A 703 -4.70 18.79 -17.36
N LEU A 704 -5.12 19.37 -16.24
CA LEU A 704 -4.76 18.96 -14.88
C LEU A 704 -5.83 19.39 -13.86
N ASP A 705 -5.85 18.81 -12.66
CA ASP A 705 -6.76 19.25 -11.59
C ASP A 705 -6.20 20.46 -10.81
N ALA A 706 -7.05 21.11 -10.00
CA ALA A 706 -6.68 22.28 -9.20
C ALA A 706 -5.55 21.99 -8.20
N GLY A 707 -5.50 20.78 -7.64
CA GLY A 707 -4.45 20.38 -6.70
C GLY A 707 -3.10 20.26 -7.38
N ALA A 708 -3.06 19.64 -8.56
CA ALA A 708 -1.88 19.53 -9.41
C ALA A 708 -1.36 20.90 -9.86
N LEU A 709 -2.27 21.80 -10.28
CA LEU A 709 -1.90 23.16 -10.66
C LEU A 709 -1.35 23.96 -9.47
N ALA A 710 -1.95 23.82 -8.29
CA ALA A 710 -1.48 24.50 -7.09
C ALA A 710 -0.12 23.96 -6.60
N ALA A 711 0.12 22.65 -6.71
CA ALA A 711 1.43 22.05 -6.42
C ALA A 711 2.51 22.51 -7.41
N LEU A 712 2.16 22.65 -8.69
CA LEU A 712 3.03 23.26 -9.72
C LEU A 712 3.35 24.72 -9.38
N ALA A 713 2.33 25.48 -8.97
CA ALA A 713 2.47 26.88 -8.61
C ALA A 713 3.36 27.11 -7.39
N ARG A 714 3.31 26.21 -6.39
CA ARG A 714 4.19 26.23 -5.22
C ARG A 714 5.59 25.66 -5.46
N GLY A 715 5.84 25.10 -6.65
CA GLY A 715 7.11 24.41 -6.96
C GLY A 715 7.29 23.08 -6.21
N GLU A 716 6.23 22.56 -5.57
CA GLU A 716 6.24 21.26 -4.89
C GLU A 716 6.34 20.10 -5.87
N GLN A 717 5.80 20.30 -7.08
CA GLN A 717 5.84 19.33 -8.17
C GLN A 717 6.16 20.04 -9.47
N THR A 718 6.99 19.39 -10.29
CA THR A 718 7.27 19.88 -11.65
C THR A 718 6.22 19.38 -12.65
N ALA A 719 6.03 20.10 -13.74
CA ALA A 719 5.22 19.68 -14.88
C ALA A 719 5.65 18.32 -15.40
N ARG A 720 6.96 18.01 -15.36
CA ARG A 720 7.49 16.68 -15.67
C ARG A 720 6.98 15.60 -14.72
N GLN A 721 7.00 15.84 -13.40
CA GLN A 721 6.50 14.89 -12.39
C GLN A 721 4.98 14.69 -12.51
N LEU A 722 4.22 15.77 -12.75
CA LEU A 722 2.78 15.71 -12.97
C LEU A 722 2.44 14.93 -14.25
N PHE A 723 3.20 15.12 -15.32
CA PHE A 723 3.03 14.37 -16.56
C PHE A 723 3.34 12.88 -16.38
N GLN A 724 4.43 12.55 -15.69
CA GLN A 724 4.81 11.17 -15.39
C GLN A 724 3.78 10.42 -14.53
N ARG A 725 3.05 11.13 -13.67
CA ARG A 725 1.98 10.58 -12.82
C ARG A 725 0.63 10.52 -13.53
N GLY A 726 0.52 11.07 -14.74
CA GLY A 726 -0.72 11.16 -15.51
C GLY A 726 -1.71 12.21 -14.98
N THR A 727 -1.28 13.07 -14.04
CA THR A 727 -2.10 14.17 -13.48
C THR A 727 -2.01 15.45 -14.30
N LEU A 728 -1.00 15.56 -15.17
CA LEU A 728 -0.93 16.52 -16.27
C LEU A 728 -1.00 15.78 -17.61
N GLN A 729 -1.96 16.12 -18.45
CA GLN A 729 -2.07 15.66 -19.83
C GLN A 729 -1.71 16.79 -20.78
N VAL A 730 -0.99 16.47 -21.85
CA VAL A 730 -0.58 17.44 -22.87
C VAL A 730 -1.09 16.99 -24.23
N ALA A 731 -1.81 17.86 -24.92
CA ALA A 731 -2.21 17.68 -26.31
C ALA A 731 -1.58 18.80 -27.16
N GLY A 732 -0.92 18.46 -28.27
CA GLY A 732 -0.14 19.41 -29.08
C GLY A 732 1.36 19.29 -28.84
N ASP A 733 2.09 20.40 -28.86
CA ASP A 733 3.55 20.42 -28.66
C ASP A 733 3.94 20.13 -27.21
N VAL A 734 4.41 18.91 -26.96
CA VAL A 734 4.79 18.41 -25.64
C VAL A 734 6.02 19.14 -25.07
N LEU A 735 6.90 19.70 -25.92
CA LEU A 735 8.10 20.39 -25.46
C LEU A 735 7.78 21.67 -24.69
N LEU A 736 6.61 22.27 -24.93
CA LEU A 736 6.11 23.42 -24.18
C LEU A 736 5.76 23.07 -22.73
N GLY A 737 5.56 21.78 -22.41
CA GLY A 737 5.36 21.32 -21.03
C GLY A 737 6.53 21.61 -20.10
N HIS A 738 7.77 21.63 -20.64
CA HIS A 738 8.97 21.99 -19.86
C HIS A 738 9.02 23.47 -19.46
N ARG A 739 8.17 24.32 -20.07
CA ARG A 739 8.10 25.75 -19.79
C ARG A 739 7.03 26.10 -18.76
N LEU A 740 6.18 25.14 -18.38
CA LEU A 740 5.16 25.34 -17.35
C LEU A 740 5.76 25.57 -15.97
N ASP A 741 6.84 24.86 -15.62
CA ASP A 741 7.53 25.06 -14.34
C ASP A 741 7.94 26.52 -14.14
N MET A 742 8.51 27.11 -15.19
CA MET A 742 8.94 28.51 -15.19
C MET A 742 7.75 29.49 -15.13
N LEU A 743 6.68 29.22 -15.87
CA LEU A 743 5.48 30.06 -15.86
C LEU A 743 4.82 30.07 -14.49
N PHE A 744 4.66 28.90 -13.88
CA PHE A 744 3.84 28.75 -12.68
C PHE A 744 4.61 28.80 -11.35
N ALA A 745 5.93 28.55 -11.33
CA ALA A 745 6.69 28.58 -10.08
C ALA A 745 6.55 29.92 -9.34
N GLY A 746 6.23 29.84 -8.05
CA GLY A 746 6.14 30.97 -7.12
C GLY A 746 4.81 31.74 -7.16
N LEU A 747 3.73 31.15 -7.70
CA LEU A 747 2.43 31.81 -7.87
C LEU A 747 1.42 31.58 -6.71
N ALA A 748 1.64 30.60 -5.84
CA ALA A 748 0.65 30.13 -4.86
C ALA A 748 1.15 30.09 -3.42
#